data_AF-A0AAU0P0S3-F1
#
_entry.id   AF-A0AAU0P0S3-F1
#
_cell.length_a   1.000
_cell.length_b   1.000
_cell.length_c   1.000
_cell.angle_alpha   90.00
_cell.angle_beta   90.00
_cell.angle_gamma   90.00
#
_symmetry.space_group_name_H-M   'P 1'
#
loop_
_entity.id
_entity.type
_entity.pdbx_description
1 polymer ?
#
loop_
_entity_poly.entity_id
_entity_poly.type
_entity_poly.pdbx_seq_one_letter_code
_entity_poly.pdbx_strand_id
1 'polypeptide(L)'
;MIVGLFLRHIKAYKGITYIPFGHQYNFISYIGENGIGKSSILEALNSFFNNKQYSINKNALSDGIYTVGNEPFFTPIFLIEKTKITRKKAEFEKISNYFWEIKRSELSMGVRGSMKEFFTLRDSIEKNKLINKETHYFFLLGEQNIASGTPKLCFSSFQNEETFLIYYLNKNSNELDDKNPDEKKNITNAWKEELNKLLDNSEQRKILQELKELYAYVYIPVELDIESFTKVETDEMQKIFDKKLKDEITTALTNVKLDGVDGINTKLENFLTEIVTILNNEYEYKTGQQRNNTITKTDLVQKILEAYFQKRILYKNDKKVSELSAGEKRQALIDIAYAFLMRNNEREKIAVIAIDEPENSLHTALCYEQFEKLHKISLYSQVLITTHWYGFLPILSQGYGHFLDYKGDKISFESYDLYDYKAKIKSDTIESKGKFPSNFALKSTNDLVQAIYYSLHGEQSYNWLLVEGASEKIYFEYFFKNEIDNKKLRILPLGGNSNVSEVYEYLELPMREKNSSIKGKVWCLIDTDSTRHKEYIGDGTKNLKIRRLSNKNLNTKTELLTLKHSDTSTTDVEQTLNPLIFKKTIDALEVDDKYKITNIENESGNTDFIKNFKNLDIENYFKENDGNNKIVFAQKYVEMMLLEPYSQQFIPSWIDEIKKYFEEN
;
A
#
# COMPACT_ATOMS: atom_id res chain seq x y z
N MET A 1 -5.21 -10.29 -1.13
CA MET A 1 -4.25 -9.47 -0.37
C MET A 1 -3.68 -10.27 0.80
N ILE A 2 -2.56 -9.82 1.37
CA ILE A 2 -2.02 -10.34 2.64
C ILE A 2 -2.46 -9.35 3.73
N VAL A 3 -3.14 -9.81 4.78
CA VAL A 3 -3.80 -8.92 5.76
C VAL A 3 -3.13 -8.89 7.14
N GLY A 4 -2.18 -9.78 7.36
CA GLY A 4 -1.34 -9.81 8.55
C GLY A 4 -0.33 -10.95 8.47
N LEU A 5 0.53 -11.06 9.47
CA LEU A 5 1.58 -12.07 9.51
C LEU A 5 1.86 -12.51 10.93
N PHE A 6 1.91 -13.82 11.16
CA PHE A 6 2.54 -14.39 12.35
C PHE A 6 3.88 -14.99 11.98
N LEU A 7 4.90 -14.69 12.76
CA LEU A 7 6.21 -15.29 12.61
C LEU A 7 6.83 -15.63 13.95
N ARG A 8 7.80 -16.54 13.95
CA ARG A 8 8.53 -16.94 15.13
C ARG A 8 10.01 -17.09 14.86
N HIS A 9 10.84 -16.44 15.69
CA HIS A 9 12.30 -16.58 15.69
C HIS A 9 12.96 -16.23 14.35
N ILE A 10 12.47 -15.21 13.64
CA ILE A 10 13.01 -14.77 12.35
C ILE A 10 13.72 -13.43 12.51
N LYS A 11 15.00 -13.38 12.14
CA LYS A 11 15.89 -12.22 12.15
C LYS A 11 15.74 -11.39 13.43
N ALA A 12 15.14 -10.20 13.37
CA ALA A 12 14.98 -9.31 14.53
C ALA A 12 13.95 -9.79 15.57
N TYR A 13 13.04 -10.70 15.19
CA TYR A 13 11.90 -11.09 16.01
C TYR A 13 12.17 -12.40 16.76
N LYS A 14 12.12 -12.35 18.10
CA LYS A 14 12.23 -13.52 18.99
C LYS A 14 10.84 -13.89 19.54
N GLY A 15 10.53 -15.18 19.54
CA GLY A 15 9.22 -15.69 19.93
C GLY A 15 8.15 -15.42 18.87
N ILE A 16 6.90 -15.79 19.17
CA ILE A 16 5.75 -15.54 18.29
C ILE A 16 5.45 -14.05 18.30
N THR A 17 5.44 -13.43 17.12
CA THR A 17 5.11 -12.03 16.91
C THR A 17 4.08 -11.91 15.80
N TYR A 18 3.04 -11.10 16.06
CA TYR A 18 2.09 -10.65 15.06
C TYR A 18 2.57 -9.34 14.42
N ILE A 19 2.52 -9.27 13.10
CA ILE A 19 2.85 -8.09 12.31
C ILE A 19 1.58 -7.62 11.58
N PRO A 20 1.08 -6.41 11.89
CA PRO A 20 -0.11 -5.86 11.25
C PRO A 20 0.21 -5.38 9.83
N PHE A 21 -0.70 -5.66 8.89
CA PHE A 21 -0.69 -5.17 7.51
C PHE A 21 -1.97 -4.37 7.22
N GLY A 22 -3.11 -4.84 7.76
CA GLY A 22 -4.42 -4.22 7.55
C GLY A 22 -5.14 -4.76 6.30
N HIS A 23 -6.39 -4.31 6.07
CA HIS A 23 -7.24 -4.86 5.00
C HIS A 23 -7.99 -3.80 4.17
N GLN A 24 -8.03 -2.53 4.58
CA GLN A 24 -8.78 -1.50 3.84
C GLN A 24 -7.92 -0.87 2.74
N TYR A 25 -6.62 -0.68 3.00
CA TYR A 25 -5.70 -0.05 2.08
C TYR A 25 -4.54 -0.96 1.73
N ASN A 26 -4.00 -0.74 0.54
CA ASN A 26 -2.88 -1.50 -0.01
C ASN A 26 -1.52 -0.86 0.28
N PHE A 27 -1.47 0.41 0.69
CA PHE A 27 -0.23 1.07 1.09
C PHE A 27 0.04 0.81 2.57
N ILE A 28 1.17 0.19 2.87
CA ILE A 28 1.56 -0.24 4.22
C ILE A 28 2.97 0.28 4.47
N SER A 29 3.14 1.04 5.55
CA SER A 29 4.44 1.59 5.94
C SER A 29 4.84 1.12 7.33
N TYR A 30 6.09 0.68 7.46
CA TYR A 30 6.73 0.39 8.73
C TYR A 30 7.73 1.50 9.04
N ILE A 31 7.58 2.11 10.22
CA ILE A 31 8.28 3.33 10.61
C ILE A 31 8.91 3.10 11.99
N GLY A 32 10.13 3.57 12.22
CA GLY A 32 10.81 3.38 13.51
C GLY A 32 12.33 3.50 13.37
N GLU A 33 13.08 3.39 14.45
CA GLU A 33 14.55 3.59 14.46
C GLU A 33 15.33 2.55 13.63
N ASN A 34 16.58 2.88 13.27
CA ASN A 34 17.43 2.00 12.46
C ASN A 34 17.70 0.71 13.26
N GLY A 35 17.63 -0.44 12.59
CA GLY A 35 17.91 -1.74 13.23
C GLY A 35 16.78 -2.34 14.08
N ILE A 36 15.64 -1.66 14.26
CA ILE A 36 14.51 -2.20 15.06
C ILE A 36 13.84 -3.45 14.46
N GLY A 37 14.05 -3.72 13.17
CA GLY A 37 13.51 -4.92 12.52
C GLY A 37 12.61 -4.67 11.31
N LYS A 38 12.38 -3.42 10.89
CA LYS A 38 11.53 -3.08 9.72
C LYS A 38 11.87 -3.91 8.47
N SER A 39 13.11 -3.89 8.00
CA SER A 39 13.59 -4.67 6.84
C SER A 39 13.43 -6.18 7.01
N SER A 40 13.45 -6.67 8.27
CA SER A 40 13.28 -8.10 8.54
C SER A 40 11.92 -8.60 8.10
N ILE A 41 10.90 -7.74 8.09
CA ILE A 41 9.55 -8.07 7.61
C ILE A 41 9.58 -8.33 6.10
N LEU A 42 10.14 -7.38 5.33
CA LEU A 42 10.17 -7.46 3.87
C LEU A 42 11.09 -8.59 3.37
N GLU A 43 12.20 -8.82 4.05
CA GLU A 43 13.10 -9.94 3.76
C GLU A 43 12.48 -11.31 4.06
N ALA A 44 11.71 -11.43 5.15
CA ALA A 44 11.03 -12.67 5.49
C ALA A 44 9.93 -13.01 4.46
N LEU A 45 9.17 -12.00 4.01
CA LEU A 45 8.25 -12.14 2.88
C LEU A 45 8.98 -12.53 1.58
N ASN A 46 10.16 -11.94 1.32
CA ASN A 46 10.99 -12.31 0.18
C ASN A 46 11.44 -13.78 0.26
N SER A 47 11.80 -14.25 1.46
CA SER A 47 12.16 -15.65 1.72
C SER A 47 10.98 -16.57 1.41
N PHE A 48 9.79 -16.22 1.87
CA PHE A 48 8.56 -16.97 1.60
C PHE A 48 8.21 -17.02 0.11
N PHE A 49 7.97 -15.88 -0.53
CA PHE A 49 7.44 -15.85 -1.91
C PHE A 49 8.48 -16.23 -2.96
N ASN A 50 9.75 -15.85 -2.76
CA ASN A 50 10.81 -16.06 -3.74
C ASN A 50 11.75 -17.22 -3.37
N ASN A 51 11.35 -18.07 -2.42
CA ASN A 51 12.08 -19.25 -1.95
C ASN A 51 13.55 -18.95 -1.60
N LYS A 52 13.80 -17.79 -0.97
CA LYS A 52 15.11 -17.43 -0.44
C LYS A 52 15.27 -18.03 0.97
N GLN A 53 16.51 -18.10 1.45
CA GLN A 53 16.78 -18.62 2.79
C GLN A 53 16.34 -17.63 3.88
N TYR A 54 15.62 -18.13 4.88
CA TYR A 54 15.28 -17.33 6.05
C TYR A 54 16.51 -17.07 6.94
N SER A 55 16.62 -15.84 7.42
CA SER A 55 17.57 -15.50 8.48
C SER A 55 16.93 -15.76 9.85
N ILE A 56 17.50 -16.66 10.64
CA ILE A 56 16.95 -17.04 11.96
C ILE A 56 17.49 -16.12 13.05
N ASN A 57 16.67 -15.85 14.08
CA ASN A 57 17.06 -15.01 15.21
C ASN A 57 18.22 -15.66 16.01
N LYS A 58 19.31 -14.91 16.19
CA LYS A 58 20.54 -15.40 16.85
C LYS A 58 20.31 -15.79 18.30
N ASN A 59 19.51 -15.03 19.03
CA ASN A 59 19.21 -15.30 20.45
C ASN A 59 18.24 -16.48 20.61
N ALA A 60 17.43 -16.77 19.60
CA ALA A 60 16.61 -17.97 19.61
C ALA A 60 17.45 -19.22 19.36
N LEU A 61 18.44 -19.13 18.45
CA LEU A 61 19.39 -20.23 18.17
C LEU A 61 20.12 -20.68 19.44
N SER A 62 20.55 -19.74 20.29
CA SER A 62 21.18 -20.06 21.58
C SER A 62 20.23 -20.74 22.58
N ASP A 63 18.93 -20.52 22.45
CA ASP A 63 17.89 -21.03 23.37
C ASP A 63 17.32 -22.40 22.93
N GLY A 64 17.84 -23.00 21.85
CA GLY A 64 17.43 -24.32 21.37
C GLY A 64 16.14 -24.33 20.54
N ILE A 65 16.21 -23.76 19.33
CA ILE A 65 15.09 -23.76 18.35
C ILE A 65 14.70 -25.13 17.79
N TYR A 66 15.51 -26.16 18.02
CA TYR A 66 15.25 -27.52 17.52
C TYR A 66 14.37 -28.35 18.46
N THR A 67 13.88 -27.76 19.56
CA THR A 67 12.94 -28.41 20.46
C THR A 67 11.54 -28.41 19.86
N VAL A 68 10.83 -29.53 19.99
CA VAL A 68 9.48 -29.70 19.44
C VAL A 68 8.54 -28.65 20.04
N GLY A 69 7.90 -27.86 19.18
CA GLY A 69 7.05 -26.74 19.56
C GLY A 69 7.80 -25.41 19.78
N ASN A 70 9.11 -25.34 19.53
CA ASN A 70 9.92 -24.11 19.53
C ASN A 70 10.48 -23.72 18.15
N GLU A 71 10.08 -24.43 17.11
CA GLU A 71 10.63 -24.26 15.77
C GLU A 71 10.27 -22.90 15.17
N PRO A 72 11.16 -22.28 14.38
CA PRO A 72 10.84 -21.08 13.63
C PRO A 72 9.77 -21.36 12.58
N PHE A 73 8.84 -20.42 12.42
CA PHE A 73 7.81 -20.47 11.39
C PHE A 73 7.51 -19.08 10.83
N PHE A 74 6.94 -19.07 9.63
CA PHE A 74 6.46 -17.88 8.93
C PHE A 74 5.09 -18.16 8.33
N THR A 75 4.03 -17.53 8.83
CA THR A 75 2.64 -17.79 8.44
C THR A 75 1.88 -16.49 8.17
N PRO A 76 1.83 -16.03 6.91
CA PRO A 76 0.97 -14.93 6.53
C PRO A 76 -0.51 -15.27 6.67
N ILE A 77 -1.32 -14.24 6.86
CA ILE A 77 -2.78 -14.30 6.83
C ILE A 77 -3.24 -13.79 5.48
N PHE A 78 -3.97 -14.64 4.75
CA PHE A 78 -4.42 -14.37 3.41
C PHE A 78 -5.91 -14.04 3.40
N LEU A 79 -6.28 -13.03 2.61
CA LEU A 79 -7.66 -12.69 2.27
C LEU A 79 -7.73 -12.61 0.73
N ILE A 80 -8.32 -13.62 0.10
CA ILE A 80 -8.24 -13.81 -1.36
C ILE A 80 -9.65 -14.00 -1.92
N GLU A 81 -10.03 -13.21 -2.91
CA GLU A 81 -11.28 -13.42 -3.65
C GLU A 81 -11.36 -14.84 -4.22
N LYS A 82 -12.51 -15.51 -4.10
CA LYS A 82 -12.64 -16.90 -4.56
C LYS A 82 -12.36 -17.08 -6.05
N THR A 83 -12.58 -16.04 -6.84
CA THR A 83 -12.34 -15.99 -8.30
C THR A 83 -10.86 -16.12 -8.67
N LYS A 84 -9.93 -15.76 -7.76
CA LYS A 84 -8.48 -15.77 -8.02
C LYS A 84 -7.85 -17.16 -7.87
N ILE A 85 -8.42 -18.03 -7.05
CA ILE A 85 -7.94 -19.40 -6.89
C ILE A 85 -8.60 -20.30 -7.93
N THR A 86 -7.83 -20.76 -8.91
CA THR A 86 -8.35 -21.59 -10.01
C THR A 86 -8.10 -23.08 -9.82
N ARG A 87 -7.05 -23.46 -9.08
CA ARG A 87 -6.66 -24.85 -8.78
C ARG A 87 -6.75 -25.13 -7.28
N LYS A 88 -6.80 -26.42 -6.91
CA LYS A 88 -6.84 -26.87 -5.49
C LYS A 88 -7.96 -26.22 -4.66
N LYS A 89 -9.09 -25.88 -5.31
CA LYS A 89 -10.20 -25.13 -4.69
C LYS A 89 -10.75 -25.84 -3.46
N ALA A 90 -10.93 -27.16 -3.52
CA ALA A 90 -11.46 -27.94 -2.41
C ALA A 90 -10.57 -27.88 -1.17
N GLU A 91 -9.25 -27.91 -1.37
CA GLU A 91 -8.28 -27.81 -0.29
C GLU A 91 -8.26 -26.42 0.34
N PHE A 92 -8.26 -25.35 -0.48
CA PHE A 92 -8.36 -23.98 0.02
C PHE A 92 -9.70 -23.70 0.73
N GLU A 93 -10.81 -24.23 0.21
CA GLU A 93 -12.12 -24.13 0.84
C GLU A 93 -12.14 -24.83 2.21
N LYS A 94 -11.61 -26.05 2.28
CA LYS A 94 -11.48 -26.78 3.55
C LYS A 94 -10.71 -25.95 4.58
N ILE A 95 -9.55 -25.42 4.21
CA ILE A 95 -8.70 -24.61 5.10
C ILE A 95 -9.44 -23.33 5.52
N SER A 96 -10.03 -22.62 4.56
CA SER A 96 -10.71 -21.34 4.83
C SER A 96 -11.91 -21.49 5.73
N ASN A 97 -12.71 -22.55 5.58
CA ASN A 97 -13.90 -22.77 6.42
C ASN A 97 -13.53 -22.90 7.89
N TYR A 98 -12.43 -23.60 8.21
CA TYR A 98 -11.93 -23.66 9.58
C TYR A 98 -11.63 -22.27 10.16
N PHE A 99 -10.90 -21.44 9.41
CA PHE A 99 -10.46 -20.13 9.91
C PHE A 99 -11.58 -19.09 9.97
N TRP A 100 -12.61 -19.22 9.15
CA TRP A 100 -13.85 -18.45 9.30
C TRP A 100 -14.63 -18.86 10.55
N GLU A 101 -14.70 -20.15 10.88
CA GLU A 101 -15.63 -20.67 11.88
C GLU A 101 -15.04 -20.83 13.29
N ILE A 102 -13.73 -21.03 13.41
CA ILE A 102 -13.05 -21.28 14.70
C ILE A 102 -13.36 -20.18 15.72
N LYS A 103 -13.74 -20.56 16.95
CA LYS A 103 -13.97 -19.57 18.03
C LYS A 103 -12.79 -19.51 18.98
N ARG A 104 -12.49 -18.31 19.47
CA ARG A 104 -11.41 -18.11 20.45
C ARG A 104 -11.61 -18.93 21.73
N SER A 105 -12.86 -19.17 22.14
CA SER A 105 -13.20 -20.00 23.31
C SER A 105 -12.92 -21.49 23.13
N GLU A 106 -12.69 -21.96 21.91
CA GLU A 106 -12.42 -23.37 21.60
C GLU A 106 -10.91 -23.70 21.65
N LEU A 107 -10.06 -22.68 21.77
CA LEU A 107 -8.61 -22.84 21.81
C LEU A 107 -8.08 -23.05 23.24
N SER A 108 -6.89 -23.62 23.37
CA SER A 108 -6.13 -23.69 24.61
C SER A 108 -5.72 -22.29 25.09
N MET A 109 -5.53 -22.11 26.41
CA MET A 109 -5.22 -20.80 27.01
C MET A 109 -3.96 -20.15 26.40
N GLY A 110 -2.93 -20.96 26.09
CA GLY A 110 -1.71 -20.48 25.46
C GLY A 110 -1.97 -19.88 24.08
N VAL A 111 -2.74 -20.58 23.24
CA VAL A 111 -3.05 -20.14 21.87
C VAL A 111 -4.04 -18.98 21.86
N ARG A 112 -4.99 -18.92 22.80
CA ARG A 112 -5.87 -17.74 22.98
C ARG A 112 -5.10 -16.45 23.22
N GLY A 113 -3.94 -16.55 23.89
CA GLY A 113 -3.04 -15.44 24.14
C GLY A 113 -2.20 -15.10 22.92
N SER A 114 -1.49 -16.09 22.37
CA SER A 114 -0.53 -15.87 21.26
C SER A 114 -1.17 -15.57 19.91
N MET A 115 -2.45 -15.89 19.73
CA MET A 115 -3.20 -15.68 18.48
C MET A 115 -4.38 -14.70 18.64
N LYS A 116 -4.38 -13.86 19.68
CA LYS A 116 -5.46 -12.90 19.92
C LYS A 116 -5.69 -11.99 18.70
N GLU A 117 -4.61 -11.53 18.08
CA GLU A 117 -4.61 -10.58 16.97
C GLU A 117 -5.26 -11.15 15.70
N PHE A 118 -5.21 -12.47 15.52
CA PHE A 118 -5.94 -13.14 14.42
C PHE A 118 -7.45 -12.89 14.52
N PHE A 119 -8.02 -13.05 15.72
CA PHE A 119 -9.45 -12.83 15.95
C PHE A 119 -9.81 -11.35 15.82
N THR A 120 -9.01 -10.46 16.40
CA THR A 120 -9.22 -9.01 16.23
C THR A 120 -9.26 -8.60 14.74
N LEU A 121 -8.36 -9.17 13.94
CA LEU A 121 -8.34 -8.95 12.49
C LEU A 121 -9.59 -9.51 11.81
N ARG A 122 -9.95 -10.78 12.08
CA ARG A 122 -11.15 -11.40 11.50
C ARG A 122 -12.42 -10.60 11.82
N ASP A 123 -12.61 -10.23 13.10
CA ASP A 123 -13.76 -9.46 13.56
C ASP A 123 -13.83 -8.08 12.86
N SER A 124 -12.68 -7.48 12.54
CA SER A 124 -12.63 -6.23 11.77
C SER A 124 -13.01 -6.41 10.29
N ILE A 125 -12.61 -7.52 9.69
CA ILE A 125 -12.96 -7.88 8.30
C ILE A 125 -14.46 -8.14 8.19
N GLU A 126 -15.06 -8.85 9.14
CA GLU A 126 -16.48 -9.21 9.14
C GLU A 126 -17.43 -8.00 9.23
N LYS A 127 -16.94 -6.84 9.66
CA LYS A 127 -17.71 -5.59 9.62
C LYS A 127 -17.96 -5.12 8.18
N ASN A 128 -17.13 -5.54 7.22
CA ASN A 128 -17.32 -5.20 5.82
C ASN A 128 -18.31 -6.17 5.16
N LYS A 129 -19.51 -5.69 4.83
CA LYS A 129 -20.58 -6.49 4.20
C LYS A 129 -20.21 -7.12 2.85
N LEU A 130 -19.20 -6.57 2.16
CA LEU A 130 -18.72 -7.09 0.87
C LEU A 130 -17.76 -8.28 1.02
N ILE A 131 -17.28 -8.55 2.24
CA ILE A 131 -16.29 -9.60 2.50
C ILE A 131 -16.91 -10.64 3.44
N ASN A 132 -16.96 -11.88 2.98
CA ASN A 132 -17.50 -13.01 3.73
C ASN A 132 -16.94 -14.33 3.20
N LYS A 133 -17.29 -15.44 3.86
CA LYS A 133 -16.86 -16.78 3.49
C LYS A 133 -17.28 -17.25 2.09
N GLU A 134 -18.31 -16.66 1.50
CA GLU A 134 -18.77 -17.02 0.15
C GLU A 134 -17.98 -16.29 -0.94
N THR A 135 -17.52 -15.08 -0.64
CA THR A 135 -16.80 -14.21 -1.59
C THR A 135 -15.28 -14.36 -1.49
N HIS A 136 -14.76 -14.67 -0.30
CA HIS A 136 -13.34 -14.67 -0.01
C HIS A 136 -12.90 -15.91 0.77
N TYR A 137 -11.72 -16.41 0.41
CA TYR A 137 -10.94 -17.25 1.30
C TYR A 137 -10.24 -16.40 2.35
N PHE A 138 -10.27 -16.85 3.61
CA PHE A 138 -9.55 -16.28 4.75
C PHE A 138 -8.85 -17.40 5.50
N PHE A 139 -7.52 -17.35 5.59
CA PHE A 139 -6.76 -18.38 6.28
C PHE A 139 -5.36 -17.91 6.69
N LEU A 140 -4.82 -18.56 7.73
CA LEU A 140 -3.43 -18.46 8.15
C LEU A 140 -2.67 -19.68 7.62
N LEU A 141 -1.67 -19.47 6.76
CA LEU A 141 -0.95 -20.59 6.13
C LEU A 141 0.47 -20.16 5.77
N GLY A 142 1.46 -20.99 6.07
CA GLY A 142 2.82 -20.72 5.61
C GLY A 142 3.79 -21.86 5.82
N GLU A 143 4.97 -21.56 6.36
CA GLU A 143 6.12 -22.47 6.40
C GLU A 143 6.67 -22.67 7.82
N GLN A 144 7.05 -23.91 8.11
CA GLN A 144 7.87 -24.31 9.25
C GLN A 144 9.07 -25.14 8.78
N ASN A 145 9.97 -25.52 9.71
CA ASN A 145 11.22 -26.22 9.41
C ASN A 145 12.18 -25.40 8.51
N ILE A 146 12.09 -24.07 8.61
CA ILE A 146 12.85 -23.12 7.79
C ILE A 146 14.34 -23.02 8.15
N ALA A 147 14.76 -23.58 9.30
CA ALA A 147 16.15 -23.52 9.78
C ALA A 147 17.03 -24.70 9.33
N SER A 148 16.44 -25.88 9.10
CA SER A 148 17.19 -27.15 9.04
C SER A 148 16.74 -28.11 7.93
N GLY A 149 15.85 -27.69 7.02
CA GLY A 149 15.38 -28.57 5.96
C GLY A 149 14.50 -27.89 4.92
N THR A 150 13.83 -28.72 4.11
CA THR A 150 12.81 -28.24 3.17
C THR A 150 11.64 -27.64 3.97
N PRO A 151 11.21 -26.41 3.66
CA PRO A 151 10.04 -25.81 4.29
C PRO A 151 8.81 -26.72 4.15
N LYS A 152 8.07 -26.87 5.25
CA LYS A 152 6.83 -27.66 5.29
C LYS A 152 5.65 -26.74 5.56
N LEU A 153 4.48 -27.13 5.05
CA LEU A 153 3.22 -26.42 5.30
C LEU A 153 3.00 -26.27 6.82
N CYS A 154 2.59 -25.07 7.25
CA CYS A 154 2.38 -24.73 8.65
C CYS A 154 1.13 -23.88 8.85
N PHE A 155 0.39 -24.15 9.92
CA PHE A 155 -0.78 -23.38 10.38
C PHE A 155 -0.52 -22.66 11.71
N SER A 156 0.75 -22.37 12.00
CA SER A 156 1.20 -21.74 13.24
C SER A 156 0.71 -22.50 14.49
N SER A 157 0.40 -21.79 15.58
CA SER A 157 -0.09 -22.40 16.82
C SER A 157 -1.40 -23.15 16.69
N PHE A 158 -2.24 -22.87 15.67
CA PHE A 158 -3.49 -23.59 15.45
C PHE A 158 -3.26 -25.08 15.11
N GLN A 159 -2.13 -25.40 14.47
CA GLN A 159 -1.80 -26.76 14.02
C GLN A 159 -1.85 -27.80 15.16
N ASN A 160 -1.61 -27.36 16.40
CA ASN A 160 -1.51 -28.23 17.57
C ASN A 160 -2.80 -28.30 18.41
N GLU A 161 -3.86 -27.60 17.99
CA GLU A 161 -5.12 -27.50 18.72
C GLU A 161 -6.05 -28.67 18.37
N GLU A 162 -6.78 -29.18 19.37
CA GLU A 162 -7.67 -30.35 19.21
C GLU A 162 -8.72 -30.11 18.12
N THR A 163 -9.33 -28.93 18.09
CA THR A 163 -10.31 -28.55 17.07
C THR A 163 -9.73 -28.55 15.66
N PHE A 164 -8.49 -28.08 15.49
CA PHE A 164 -7.80 -28.13 14.20
C PHE A 164 -7.51 -29.56 13.78
N LEU A 165 -7.00 -30.39 14.69
CA LEU A 165 -6.68 -31.80 14.40
C LEU A 165 -7.94 -32.56 13.99
N ILE A 166 -9.03 -32.40 14.74
CA ILE A 166 -10.33 -33.01 14.44
C ILE A 166 -10.81 -32.60 13.05
N TYR A 167 -10.83 -31.30 12.77
CA TYR A 167 -11.33 -30.76 11.51
C TYR A 167 -10.43 -31.14 10.31
N TYR A 168 -9.12 -30.96 10.44
CA TYR A 168 -8.20 -31.13 9.32
C TYR A 168 -7.97 -32.61 8.98
N LEU A 169 -7.88 -33.48 9.98
CA LEU A 169 -7.73 -34.92 9.79
C LEU A 169 -9.06 -35.68 9.67
N ASN A 170 -10.20 -34.99 9.76
CA ASN A 170 -11.55 -35.58 9.79
C ASN A 170 -11.70 -36.63 10.91
N LYS A 171 -11.20 -36.35 12.12
CA LYS A 171 -11.37 -37.25 13.29
C LYS A 171 -12.75 -37.10 13.91
N ASN A 172 -13.16 -38.09 14.68
CA ASN A 172 -14.40 -38.01 15.45
C ASN A 172 -14.10 -37.36 16.82
N SER A 173 -14.83 -36.30 17.17
CA SER A 173 -14.71 -35.64 18.48
C SER A 173 -14.93 -36.61 19.64
N ASN A 174 -15.78 -37.63 19.44
CA ASN A 174 -16.12 -38.62 20.44
C ASN A 174 -14.93 -39.51 20.85
N GLU A 175 -13.83 -39.52 20.08
CA GLU A 175 -12.59 -40.24 20.47
C GLU A 175 -11.93 -39.64 21.73
N LEU A 176 -12.22 -38.37 22.04
CA LEU A 176 -11.75 -37.68 23.25
C LEU A 176 -12.81 -37.65 24.36
N ASP A 177 -14.08 -37.91 24.06
CA ASP A 177 -15.14 -37.87 25.05
C ASP A 177 -14.93 -38.96 26.12
N ASP A 178 -15.24 -38.62 27.37
CA ASP A 178 -15.08 -39.48 28.55
C ASP A 178 -13.65 -40.02 28.83
N LYS A 179 -12.63 -39.52 28.11
CA LYS A 179 -11.21 -39.84 28.35
C LYS A 179 -10.61 -39.00 29.47
N ASN A 180 -9.73 -39.63 30.26
CA ASN A 180 -8.96 -38.91 31.26
C ASN A 180 -7.87 -38.00 30.60
N PRO A 181 -7.28 -37.04 31.34
CA PRO A 181 -6.32 -36.10 30.76
C PRO A 181 -5.10 -36.73 30.08
N ASP A 182 -4.59 -37.85 30.60
CA ASP A 182 -3.42 -38.53 30.05
C ASP A 182 -3.76 -39.29 28.76
N GLU A 183 -4.92 -39.94 28.71
CA GLU A 183 -5.45 -40.58 27.50
C GLU A 183 -5.70 -39.56 26.38
N LYS A 184 -6.33 -38.43 26.71
CA LYS A 184 -6.53 -37.32 25.75
C LYS A 184 -5.21 -36.84 25.19
N LYS A 185 -4.22 -36.63 26.05
CA LYS A 185 -2.87 -36.19 25.65
C LYS A 185 -2.21 -37.19 24.71
N ASN A 186 -2.31 -38.49 24.98
CA ASN A 186 -1.75 -39.54 24.13
C ASN A 186 -2.40 -39.59 22.75
N ILE A 187 -3.74 -39.52 22.68
CA ILE A 187 -4.50 -39.47 21.42
C ILE A 187 -4.12 -38.22 20.61
N THR A 188 -4.16 -37.05 21.24
CA THR A 188 -3.81 -35.78 20.60
C THR A 188 -2.36 -35.77 20.11
N ASN A 189 -1.42 -36.37 20.84
CA ASN A 189 -0.03 -36.52 20.38
C ASN A 189 0.08 -37.43 19.14
N ALA A 190 -0.64 -38.54 19.11
CA ALA A 190 -0.69 -39.42 17.93
C ALA A 190 -1.28 -38.68 16.71
N TRP A 191 -2.34 -37.89 16.89
CA TRP A 191 -2.90 -37.05 15.82
C TRP A 191 -1.93 -35.96 15.36
N LYS A 192 -1.15 -35.35 16.26
CA LYS A 192 -0.09 -34.39 15.89
C LYS A 192 0.99 -35.04 15.03
N GLU A 193 1.40 -36.26 15.35
CA GLU A 193 2.35 -37.02 14.53
C GLU A 193 1.77 -37.38 13.16
N GLU A 194 0.50 -37.78 13.10
CA GLU A 194 -0.21 -38.05 11.85
C GLU A 194 -0.30 -36.79 10.97
N LEU A 195 -0.68 -35.66 11.54
CA LEU A 195 -0.71 -34.37 10.85
C LEU A 195 0.68 -33.99 10.35
N ASN A 196 1.72 -34.10 11.17
CA ASN A 196 3.09 -33.78 10.77
C ASN A 196 3.56 -34.64 9.57
N LYS A 197 3.20 -35.93 9.53
CA LYS A 197 3.49 -36.81 8.38
C LYS A 197 2.69 -36.38 7.15
N LEU A 198 1.42 -36.01 7.32
CA LEU A 198 0.57 -35.55 6.23
C LEU A 198 1.08 -34.23 5.63
N LEU A 199 1.46 -33.25 6.46
CA LEU A 199 1.98 -31.95 6.03
C LEU A 199 3.35 -32.05 5.32
N ASP A 200 4.09 -33.13 5.54
CA ASP A 200 5.34 -33.39 4.84
C ASP A 200 5.14 -33.99 3.42
N ASN A 201 3.92 -34.45 3.12
CA ASN A 201 3.58 -35.05 1.83
C ASN A 201 3.72 -34.04 0.69
N SER A 202 4.23 -34.52 -0.45
CA SER A 202 4.28 -33.81 -1.74
C SER A 202 2.97 -33.11 -2.13
N GLU A 203 1.80 -33.70 -1.87
CA GLU A 203 0.51 -33.08 -2.19
C GLU A 203 0.22 -31.82 -1.36
N GLN A 204 0.63 -31.80 -0.08
CA GLN A 204 0.47 -30.62 0.77
C GLN A 204 1.43 -29.51 0.35
N ARG A 205 2.64 -29.86 -0.10
CA ARG A 205 3.59 -28.90 -0.67
C ARG A 205 3.04 -28.22 -1.93
N LYS A 206 2.24 -28.92 -2.73
CA LYS A 206 1.57 -28.33 -3.91
C LYS A 206 0.56 -27.24 -3.54
N ILE A 207 -0.13 -27.33 -2.38
CA ILE A 207 -1.04 -26.28 -1.92
C ILE A 207 -0.26 -24.98 -1.64
N LEU A 208 0.86 -25.10 -0.93
CA LEU A 208 1.73 -23.97 -0.63
C LEU A 208 2.33 -23.38 -1.92
N GLN A 209 2.75 -24.23 -2.85
CA GLN A 209 3.27 -23.80 -4.15
C GLN A 209 2.21 -23.02 -4.95
N GLU A 210 1.01 -23.56 -5.08
CA GLU A 210 -0.10 -22.90 -5.77
C GLU A 210 -0.41 -21.54 -5.13
N LEU A 211 -0.44 -21.47 -3.79
CA LEU A 211 -0.64 -20.22 -3.06
C LEU A 211 0.45 -19.19 -3.40
N LYS A 212 1.74 -19.58 -3.36
CA LYS A 212 2.84 -18.68 -3.69
C LYS A 212 2.79 -18.23 -5.16
N GLU A 213 2.40 -19.11 -6.07
CA GLU A 213 2.30 -18.81 -7.51
C GLU A 213 1.22 -17.77 -7.84
N LEU A 214 0.20 -17.60 -6.99
CA LEU A 214 -0.80 -16.52 -7.09
C LEU A 214 -0.18 -15.13 -6.92
N TYR A 215 0.99 -15.02 -6.28
CA TYR A 215 1.61 -13.74 -5.94
C TYR A 215 2.87 -13.47 -6.77
N ALA A 216 3.05 -12.19 -7.12
CA ALA A 216 4.28 -11.65 -7.68
C ALA A 216 4.88 -10.70 -6.65
N TYR A 217 5.75 -11.23 -5.79
CA TYR A 217 6.45 -10.45 -4.76
C TYR A 217 7.75 -9.89 -5.33
N VAL A 218 7.82 -8.56 -5.46
CA VAL A 218 9.00 -7.81 -5.90
C VAL A 218 9.63 -7.14 -4.69
N TYR A 219 10.89 -7.45 -4.41
CA TYR A 219 11.62 -6.88 -3.29
C TYR A 219 12.77 -6.00 -3.75
N ILE A 220 12.79 -4.74 -3.29
CA ILE A 220 13.85 -3.77 -3.53
C ILE A 220 14.55 -3.47 -2.20
N PRO A 221 15.74 -4.04 -1.92
CA PRO A 221 16.49 -3.80 -0.68
C PRO A 221 17.05 -2.37 -0.60
N VAL A 222 17.49 -1.97 0.60
CA VAL A 222 18.16 -0.68 0.84
C VAL A 222 19.43 -0.58 -0.02
N GLU A 223 20.29 -1.58 0.01
CA GLU A 223 21.55 -1.59 -0.75
C GLU A 223 21.37 -2.36 -2.06
N LEU A 224 21.68 -1.68 -3.17
CA LEU A 224 21.63 -2.24 -4.52
C LEU A 224 23.02 -2.07 -5.15
N ASP A 225 23.86 -3.09 -5.03
CA ASP A 225 25.04 -3.19 -5.89
C ASP A 225 24.62 -3.45 -7.35
N ILE A 226 25.57 -3.39 -8.29
CA ILE A 226 25.28 -3.52 -9.73
C ILE A 226 24.65 -4.89 -10.03
N GLU A 227 25.13 -5.95 -9.38
CA GLU A 227 24.62 -7.31 -9.59
C GLU A 227 23.19 -7.46 -9.08
N SER A 228 22.91 -6.96 -7.86
CA SER A 228 21.59 -7.00 -7.25
C SER A 228 20.60 -6.12 -8.01
N PHE A 229 21.02 -4.94 -8.47
CA PHE A 229 20.20 -4.09 -9.35
C PHE A 229 19.79 -4.84 -10.61
N THR A 230 20.77 -5.45 -11.31
CA THR A 230 20.51 -6.17 -12.55
C THR A 230 19.54 -7.33 -12.31
N LYS A 231 19.72 -8.09 -11.23
CA LYS A 231 18.78 -9.18 -10.86
C LYS A 231 17.37 -8.67 -10.57
N VAL A 232 17.22 -7.54 -9.88
CA VAL A 232 15.89 -6.97 -9.63
C VAL A 232 15.26 -6.48 -10.94
N GLU A 233 16.02 -5.77 -11.76
CA GLU A 233 15.59 -5.29 -13.07
C GLU A 233 15.17 -6.43 -14.00
N THR A 234 15.94 -7.52 -14.08
CA THR A 234 15.65 -8.62 -14.98
C THR A 234 14.65 -9.59 -14.37
N ASP A 235 14.89 -10.11 -13.17
CA ASP A 235 14.18 -11.30 -12.68
C ASP A 235 12.93 -10.91 -11.87
N GLU A 236 13.03 -9.87 -11.04
CA GLU A 236 11.94 -9.46 -10.17
C GLU A 236 10.88 -8.66 -10.94
N MET A 237 11.29 -7.71 -11.79
CA MET A 237 10.33 -6.91 -12.59
C MET A 237 9.58 -7.73 -13.64
N GLN A 238 10.14 -8.85 -14.12
CA GLN A 238 9.43 -9.79 -14.98
C GLN A 238 8.17 -10.36 -14.33
N LYS A 239 8.13 -10.45 -13.00
CA LYS A 239 6.99 -11.01 -12.27
C LYS A 239 5.74 -10.12 -12.36
N ILE A 240 5.93 -8.83 -12.62
CA ILE A 240 4.84 -7.84 -12.74
C ILE A 240 4.49 -7.51 -14.19
N PHE A 241 5.04 -8.23 -15.17
CA PHE A 241 4.66 -8.06 -16.58
C PHE A 241 3.20 -8.42 -16.82
N ASP A 242 2.58 -7.67 -17.73
CA ASP A 242 1.17 -7.84 -18.04
C ASP A 242 0.89 -9.17 -18.77
N LYS A 243 -0.35 -9.66 -18.60
CA LYS A 243 -0.81 -10.91 -19.19
C LYS A 243 -0.79 -10.85 -20.72
N LYS A 244 -1.11 -9.68 -21.28
CA LYS A 244 -1.20 -9.47 -22.73
C LYS A 244 0.13 -9.74 -23.45
N LEU A 245 1.25 -9.27 -22.90
CA LEU A 245 2.58 -9.53 -23.44
C LEU A 245 2.88 -11.04 -23.49
N LYS A 246 2.56 -11.76 -22.42
CA LYS A 246 2.73 -13.22 -22.37
C LYS A 246 1.82 -13.93 -23.38
N ASP A 247 0.57 -13.48 -23.51
CA ASP A 247 -0.40 -14.05 -24.45
C ASP A 247 0.02 -13.82 -25.91
N GLU A 248 0.59 -12.66 -26.24
CA GLU A 248 1.15 -12.36 -27.57
C GLU A 248 2.30 -13.31 -27.92
N ILE A 249 3.25 -13.52 -26.99
CA ILE A 249 4.36 -14.46 -27.19
C ILE A 249 3.82 -15.90 -27.29
N THR A 250 2.87 -16.28 -26.42
CA THR A 250 2.23 -17.60 -26.45
C THR A 250 1.55 -17.85 -27.78
N THR A 251 0.88 -16.84 -28.33
CA THR A 251 0.22 -16.89 -29.64
C THR A 251 1.24 -17.07 -30.76
N ALA A 252 2.37 -16.34 -30.70
CA ALA A 252 3.46 -16.52 -31.65
C ALA A 252 4.09 -17.93 -31.61
N LEU A 253 4.08 -18.57 -30.43
CA LEU A 253 4.56 -19.95 -30.24
C LEU A 253 3.52 -21.03 -30.56
N THR A 254 2.33 -20.68 -31.08
CA THR A 254 1.23 -21.65 -31.29
C THR A 254 1.65 -22.81 -32.20
N ASN A 255 2.41 -22.50 -33.26
CA ASN A 255 2.85 -23.47 -34.27
C ASN A 255 4.12 -24.25 -33.86
N VAL A 256 4.69 -23.98 -32.67
CA VAL A 256 5.85 -24.71 -32.17
C VAL A 256 5.40 -26.08 -31.65
N LYS A 257 5.87 -27.14 -32.30
CA LYS A 257 5.63 -28.53 -31.87
C LYS A 257 6.60 -28.90 -30.74
N LEU A 258 6.11 -28.86 -29.50
CA LEU A 258 6.87 -29.29 -28.33
C LEU A 258 6.86 -30.81 -28.17
N ASP A 259 5.70 -31.44 -28.40
CA ASP A 259 5.48 -32.87 -28.20
C ASP A 259 5.16 -33.60 -29.52
N GLY A 260 5.17 -34.94 -29.48
CA GLY A 260 4.99 -35.82 -30.63
C GLY A 260 6.31 -36.22 -31.29
N VAL A 261 6.27 -37.12 -32.28
CA VAL A 261 7.46 -37.75 -32.87
C VAL A 261 8.50 -36.75 -33.39
N ASP A 262 8.04 -35.63 -33.97
CA ASP A 262 8.89 -34.54 -34.45
C ASP A 262 9.07 -33.37 -33.46
N GLY A 263 8.53 -33.52 -32.25
CA GLY A 263 8.53 -32.50 -31.20
C GLY A 263 9.90 -32.26 -30.59
N ILE A 264 10.12 -31.05 -30.08
CA ILE A 264 11.38 -30.64 -29.44
C ILE A 264 11.71 -31.55 -28.25
N ASN A 265 10.74 -31.87 -27.39
CA ASN A 265 10.96 -32.73 -26.22
C ASN A 265 11.45 -34.12 -26.64
N THR A 266 10.83 -34.73 -27.65
CA THR A 266 11.24 -36.06 -28.17
C THR A 266 12.64 -36.04 -28.79
N LYS A 267 12.99 -34.98 -29.52
CA LYS A 267 14.34 -34.83 -30.09
C LYS A 267 15.41 -34.68 -29.01
N LEU A 268 15.14 -33.92 -27.95
CA LEU A 268 16.05 -33.76 -26.82
C LEU A 268 16.23 -35.05 -26.03
N GLU A 269 15.16 -35.82 -25.82
CA GLU A 269 15.21 -37.12 -25.15
C GLU A 269 16.07 -38.12 -25.94
N ASN A 270 15.88 -38.16 -27.27
CA ASN A 270 16.67 -39.00 -28.16
C ASN A 270 18.16 -38.61 -28.11
N PHE A 271 18.46 -37.30 -28.11
CA PHE A 271 19.83 -36.80 -28.01
C PHE A 271 20.50 -37.16 -26.67
N LEU A 272 19.78 -37.05 -25.55
CA LEU A 272 20.28 -37.49 -24.24
C LEU A 272 20.55 -39.00 -24.23
N THR A 273 19.65 -39.78 -24.82
CA THR A 273 19.82 -41.24 -24.96
C THR A 273 21.06 -41.59 -25.77
N GLU A 274 21.32 -40.85 -26.85
CA GLU A 274 22.54 -41.00 -27.66
C GLU A 274 23.80 -40.71 -26.85
N ILE A 275 23.84 -39.62 -26.08
CA ILE A 275 24.98 -39.29 -25.21
C ILE A 275 25.20 -40.38 -24.15
N VAL A 276 24.15 -40.83 -23.48
CA VAL A 276 24.24 -41.89 -22.45
C VAL A 276 24.78 -43.18 -23.06
N THR A 277 24.39 -43.49 -24.30
CA THR A 277 24.90 -44.65 -25.05
C THR A 277 26.39 -44.49 -25.38
N ILE A 278 26.83 -43.30 -25.83
CA ILE A 278 28.25 -43.00 -26.09
C ILE A 278 29.09 -43.12 -24.81
N LEU A 279 28.51 -42.78 -23.66
CA LEU A 279 29.12 -42.89 -22.34
C LEU A 279 29.00 -44.29 -21.71
N ASN A 280 28.82 -45.33 -22.54
CA ASN A 280 28.71 -46.73 -22.14
C ASN A 280 27.62 -47.03 -21.10
N ASN A 281 26.60 -46.18 -20.99
CA ASN A 281 25.55 -46.25 -19.97
C ASN A 281 26.09 -46.21 -18.52
N GLU A 282 27.31 -45.72 -18.30
CA GLU A 282 27.87 -45.53 -16.95
C GLU A 282 27.34 -44.24 -16.30
N TYR A 283 26.87 -43.31 -17.12
CA TYR A 283 26.36 -42.00 -16.71
C TYR A 283 24.89 -41.86 -17.10
N GLU A 284 24.07 -41.30 -16.21
CA GLU A 284 22.65 -41.08 -16.43
C GLU A 284 22.27 -39.65 -16.05
N TYR A 285 21.46 -39.00 -16.88
CA TYR A 285 20.88 -37.70 -16.58
C TYR A 285 19.68 -37.87 -15.65
N LYS A 286 19.93 -37.84 -14.33
CA LYS A 286 18.87 -37.88 -13.31
C LYS A 286 18.40 -36.48 -12.95
N THR A 287 17.10 -36.25 -12.99
CA THR A 287 16.49 -35.06 -12.41
C THR A 287 16.11 -35.34 -10.96
N GLY A 288 16.80 -34.67 -10.03
CA GLY A 288 16.48 -34.74 -8.61
C GLY A 288 15.07 -34.21 -8.34
N GLN A 289 14.17 -35.13 -7.93
CA GLN A 289 12.73 -34.96 -7.69
C GLN A 289 11.83 -34.95 -8.95
N GLN A 290 10.58 -35.45 -8.78
CA GLN A 290 9.51 -35.52 -9.79
C GLN A 290 9.09 -34.13 -10.31
N ARG A 291 9.95 -33.45 -11.07
CA ARG A 291 9.55 -32.34 -11.93
C ARG A 291 9.29 -32.90 -13.33
N ASN A 292 8.33 -32.29 -14.04
CA ASN A 292 8.16 -32.54 -15.47
C ASN A 292 9.43 -32.07 -16.18
N ASN A 293 10.12 -32.97 -16.89
CA ASN A 293 11.35 -32.69 -17.62
C ASN A 293 11.08 -32.14 -19.03
N THR A 294 9.81 -32.15 -19.45
CA THR A 294 9.36 -31.63 -20.73
C THR A 294 9.33 -30.10 -20.70
N ILE A 295 9.96 -29.47 -21.69
CA ILE A 295 9.85 -28.04 -21.93
C ILE A 295 8.41 -27.73 -22.32
N THR A 296 7.80 -26.78 -21.63
CA THR A 296 6.44 -26.28 -21.92
C THR A 296 6.47 -24.94 -22.67
N LYS A 297 5.32 -24.53 -23.22
CA LYS A 297 5.20 -23.20 -23.84
C LYS A 297 5.48 -22.09 -22.82
N THR A 298 5.06 -22.27 -21.57
CA THR A 298 5.32 -21.33 -20.48
C THR A 298 6.81 -21.16 -20.22
N ASP A 299 7.58 -22.25 -20.24
CA ASP A 299 9.04 -22.20 -20.07
C ASP A 299 9.71 -21.41 -21.20
N LEU A 300 9.26 -21.60 -22.45
CA LEU A 300 9.74 -20.84 -23.59
C LEU A 300 9.39 -19.35 -23.50
N VAL A 301 8.14 -19.02 -23.15
CA VAL A 301 7.72 -17.62 -22.96
C VAL A 301 8.61 -16.93 -21.92
N GLN A 302 8.84 -17.59 -20.78
CA GLN A 302 9.71 -17.06 -19.74
C GLN A 302 11.15 -16.87 -20.22
N LYS A 303 11.72 -17.87 -20.92
CA LYS A 303 13.08 -17.78 -21.47
C LYS A 303 13.23 -16.73 -22.57
N ILE A 304 12.20 -16.50 -23.38
CA ILE A 304 12.19 -15.43 -24.40
C ILE A 304 12.20 -14.06 -23.72
N LEU A 305 11.34 -13.86 -22.71
CA LEU A 305 11.30 -12.60 -21.94
C LEU A 305 12.66 -12.34 -21.28
N GLU A 306 13.20 -13.34 -20.58
CA GLU A 306 14.50 -13.27 -19.94
C GLU A 306 15.60 -12.87 -20.94
N ALA A 307 15.70 -13.59 -22.06
CA ALA A 307 16.71 -13.31 -23.08
C ALA A 307 16.52 -11.95 -23.77
N TYR A 308 15.29 -11.46 -23.90
CA TYR A 308 15.02 -10.16 -24.52
C TYR A 308 15.45 -9.00 -23.63
N PHE A 309 15.15 -9.06 -22.33
CA PHE A 309 15.51 -8.00 -21.38
C PHE A 309 16.98 -8.04 -20.97
N GLN A 310 17.59 -9.22 -20.83
CA GLN A 310 19.04 -9.35 -20.54
C GLN A 310 19.93 -8.72 -21.63
N LYS A 311 19.45 -8.61 -22.87
CA LYS A 311 20.18 -7.99 -23.99
C LYS A 311 20.11 -6.46 -23.99
N ARG A 312 19.31 -5.86 -23.12
CA ARG A 312 19.06 -4.41 -23.10
C ARG A 312 19.68 -3.80 -21.86
N ILE A 313 20.21 -2.60 -22.02
CA ILE A 313 20.75 -1.80 -20.93
C ILE A 313 19.83 -0.59 -20.77
N LEU A 314 19.37 -0.33 -19.55
CA LEU A 314 18.56 0.84 -19.26
C LEU A 314 19.42 2.10 -19.12
N TYR A 315 19.00 3.17 -19.79
CA TYR A 315 19.63 4.48 -19.75
C TYR A 315 18.68 5.54 -19.17
N LYS A 316 19.24 6.49 -18.40
CA LYS A 316 18.58 7.71 -17.94
C LYS A 316 19.43 8.89 -18.39
N ASN A 317 18.90 9.73 -19.31
CA ASN A 317 19.60 10.91 -19.85
C ASN A 317 21.04 10.60 -20.28
N ASP A 318 21.19 9.63 -21.19
CA ASP A 318 22.47 9.13 -21.76
C ASP A 318 23.44 8.45 -20.78
N LYS A 319 23.07 8.28 -19.50
CA LYS A 319 23.84 7.49 -18.53
C LYS A 319 23.22 6.13 -18.30
N LYS A 320 24.04 5.09 -18.17
CA LYS A 320 23.54 3.76 -17.76
C LYS A 320 23.02 3.84 -16.33
N VAL A 321 21.87 3.23 -16.06
CA VAL A 321 21.31 3.24 -14.70
C VAL A 321 22.24 2.55 -13.70
N SER A 322 23.01 1.54 -14.13
CA SER A 322 24.06 0.88 -13.33
C SER A 322 25.17 1.82 -12.84
N GLU A 323 25.34 2.99 -13.47
CA GLU A 323 26.35 4.01 -13.15
C GLU A 323 25.80 5.15 -12.27
N LEU A 324 24.50 5.17 -12.01
CA LEU A 324 23.86 6.18 -11.18
C LEU A 324 24.15 5.97 -9.68
N SER A 325 23.86 7.00 -8.89
CA SER A 325 23.91 6.89 -7.42
C SER A 325 22.93 5.84 -6.89
N ALA A 326 23.14 5.36 -5.66
CA ALA A 326 22.28 4.34 -5.06
C ALA A 326 20.80 4.78 -5.00
N GLY A 327 20.54 6.05 -4.64
CA GLY A 327 19.19 6.61 -4.61
C GLY A 327 18.55 6.70 -6.00
N GLU A 328 19.32 7.08 -7.02
CA GLU A 328 18.82 7.14 -8.40
C GLU A 328 18.56 5.77 -9.00
N LYS A 329 19.37 4.76 -8.66
CA LYS A 329 19.11 3.35 -9.04
C LYS A 329 17.80 2.85 -8.45
N ARG A 330 17.56 3.10 -7.15
CA ARG A 330 16.30 2.73 -6.50
C ARG A 330 15.12 3.47 -7.13
N GLN A 331 15.27 4.76 -7.39
CA GLN A 331 14.27 5.55 -8.10
C GLN A 331 13.95 4.96 -9.48
N ALA A 332 14.96 4.55 -10.25
CA ALA A 332 14.76 3.92 -11.55
C ALA A 332 13.96 2.61 -11.44
N LEU A 333 14.24 1.75 -10.46
CA LEU A 333 13.45 0.53 -10.23
C LEU A 333 11.99 0.85 -9.87
N ILE A 334 11.77 1.87 -9.05
CA ILE A 334 10.41 2.33 -8.70
C ILE A 334 9.69 2.89 -9.94
N ASP A 335 10.38 3.67 -10.77
CA ASP A 335 9.83 4.23 -12.01
C ASP A 335 9.46 3.13 -13.02
N ILE A 336 10.30 2.08 -13.12
CA ILE A 336 10.02 0.89 -13.95
C ILE A 336 8.79 0.15 -13.41
N ALA A 337 8.74 -0.11 -12.10
CA ALA A 337 7.60 -0.75 -11.47
C ALA A 337 6.33 0.08 -11.71
N TYR A 338 6.38 1.39 -11.49
CA TYR A 338 5.29 2.31 -11.78
C TYR A 338 4.82 2.18 -13.23
N ALA A 339 5.73 2.23 -14.21
CA ALA A 339 5.38 2.13 -15.63
C ALA A 339 4.71 0.79 -15.98
N PHE A 340 5.23 -0.33 -15.49
CA PHE A 340 4.59 -1.64 -15.71
C PHE A 340 3.26 -1.79 -14.97
N LEU A 341 3.13 -1.16 -13.79
CA LEU A 341 1.92 -1.22 -12.98
C LEU A 341 0.78 -0.38 -13.56
N MET A 342 1.08 0.82 -14.07
CA MET A 342 0.09 1.73 -14.65
C MET A 342 -0.33 1.37 -16.09
N ARG A 343 0.48 0.60 -16.83
CA ARG A 343 0.19 0.29 -18.23
C ARG A 343 -1.05 -0.60 -18.41
N ASN A 344 -1.30 -1.53 -17.49
CA ASN A 344 -2.47 -2.40 -17.52
C ASN A 344 -2.82 -2.94 -16.13
N ASN A 345 -4.11 -2.99 -15.84
CA ASN A 345 -4.66 -3.45 -14.57
C ASN A 345 -4.89 -4.97 -14.55
N GLU A 346 -5.05 -5.60 -15.71
CA GLU A 346 -5.25 -7.05 -15.81
C GLU A 346 -3.94 -7.82 -15.69
N ARG A 347 -3.83 -8.59 -14.60
CA ARG A 347 -2.64 -9.36 -14.24
C ARG A 347 -2.99 -10.80 -13.95
N GLU A 348 -2.08 -11.69 -14.30
CA GLU A 348 -2.15 -13.11 -13.94
C GLU A 348 -1.94 -13.31 -12.42
N LYS A 349 -1.02 -12.53 -11.84
CA LYS A 349 -0.61 -12.63 -10.43
C LYS A 349 -0.97 -11.38 -9.64
N ILE A 350 -1.23 -11.56 -8.35
CA ILE A 350 -1.41 -10.48 -7.38
C ILE A 350 -0.02 -9.88 -7.08
N ALA A 351 0.22 -8.65 -7.52
CA ALA A 351 1.50 -7.98 -7.30
C ALA A 351 1.61 -7.43 -5.87
N VAL A 352 2.78 -7.66 -5.27
CA VAL A 352 3.16 -7.12 -3.95
C VAL A 352 4.55 -6.49 -4.10
N ILE A 353 4.62 -5.18 -3.92
CA ILE A 353 5.84 -4.39 -4.09
C ILE A 353 6.38 -4.03 -2.70
N ALA A 354 7.54 -4.57 -2.36
CA ALA A 354 8.18 -4.37 -1.08
C ALA A 354 9.48 -3.58 -1.25
N ILE A 355 9.58 -2.41 -0.61
CA ILE A 355 10.70 -1.48 -0.80
C ILE A 355 11.25 -1.04 0.53
N ASP A 356 12.53 -1.26 0.68
CA ASP A 356 13.27 -0.89 1.85
C ASP A 356 13.84 0.53 1.70
N GLU A 357 13.48 1.43 2.62
CA GLU A 357 13.88 2.84 2.67
C GLU A 357 13.87 3.53 1.28
N PRO A 358 12.69 3.74 0.66
CA PRO A 358 12.61 4.32 -0.68
C PRO A 358 13.41 5.62 -0.80
N GLU A 359 13.38 6.47 0.24
CA GLU A 359 14.10 7.75 0.32
C GLU A 359 15.63 7.66 0.41
N ASN A 360 16.20 6.51 0.79
CA ASN A 360 17.58 6.48 1.23
C ASN A 360 18.54 6.88 0.10
N SER A 361 19.47 7.79 0.37
CA SER A 361 20.41 8.34 -0.61
C SER A 361 19.75 9.08 -1.79
N LEU A 362 18.45 9.36 -1.72
CA LEU A 362 17.76 10.21 -2.67
C LEU A 362 17.84 11.67 -2.21
N HIS A 363 17.94 12.60 -3.16
CA HIS A 363 17.87 14.02 -2.85
C HIS A 363 16.50 14.39 -2.28
N THR A 364 16.44 15.14 -1.17
CA THR A 364 15.20 15.45 -0.41
C THR A 364 14.09 16.04 -1.28
N ALA A 365 14.45 16.84 -2.30
CA ALA A 365 13.51 17.40 -3.28
C ALA A 365 12.70 16.35 -4.07
N LEU A 366 13.22 15.13 -4.21
CA LEU A 366 12.61 14.04 -4.99
C LEU A 366 11.83 13.06 -4.11
N CYS A 367 11.95 13.14 -2.78
CA CYS A 367 11.25 12.24 -1.86
C CYS A 367 9.74 12.33 -2.06
N TYR A 368 9.17 13.54 -2.16
CA TYR A 368 7.74 13.69 -2.35
C TYR A 368 7.22 12.93 -3.60
N GLU A 369 7.85 13.17 -4.76
CA GLU A 369 7.46 12.54 -6.02
C GLU A 369 7.57 11.01 -5.94
N GLN A 370 8.59 10.51 -5.25
CA GLN A 370 8.77 9.08 -5.07
C GLN A 370 7.64 8.46 -4.25
N PHE A 371 7.27 9.05 -3.11
CA PHE A 371 6.17 8.54 -2.29
C PHE A 371 4.81 8.71 -2.98
N GLU A 372 4.62 9.76 -3.78
CA GLU A 372 3.43 9.93 -4.62
C GLU A 372 3.30 8.78 -5.64
N LYS A 373 4.39 8.39 -6.31
CA LYS A 373 4.40 7.23 -7.22
C LYS A 373 4.06 5.93 -6.49
N LEU A 374 4.61 5.72 -5.30
CA LEU A 374 4.31 4.54 -4.48
C LEU A 374 2.84 4.49 -4.06
N HIS A 375 2.26 5.65 -3.73
CA HIS A 375 0.82 5.74 -3.48
C HIS A 375 0.00 5.35 -4.70
N LYS A 376 0.33 5.87 -5.89
CA LYS A 376 -0.36 5.49 -7.14
C LYS A 376 -0.24 4.00 -7.44
N ILE A 377 0.93 3.40 -7.22
CA ILE A 377 1.12 1.95 -7.32
C ILE A 377 0.18 1.21 -6.37
N SER A 378 0.02 1.71 -5.14
CA SER A 378 -0.80 1.05 -4.12
C SER A 378 -2.28 0.93 -4.51
N LEU A 379 -2.77 1.79 -5.40
CA LEU A 379 -4.15 1.71 -5.90
C LEU A 379 -4.42 0.40 -6.67
N TYR A 380 -3.38 -0.25 -7.20
CA TYR A 380 -3.51 -1.46 -8.03
C TYR A 380 -2.77 -2.67 -7.46
N SER A 381 -1.95 -2.50 -6.43
CA SER A 381 -1.07 -3.54 -5.90
C SER A 381 -0.78 -3.29 -4.43
N GLN A 382 -0.48 -4.34 -3.67
CA GLN A 382 -0.07 -4.14 -2.27
C GLN A 382 1.35 -3.58 -2.23
N VAL A 383 1.57 -2.47 -1.52
CA VAL A 383 2.86 -1.80 -1.38
C VAL A 383 3.26 -1.84 0.09
N LEU A 384 4.41 -2.45 0.39
CA LEU A 384 4.99 -2.46 1.72
C LEU A 384 6.28 -1.67 1.70
N ILE A 385 6.41 -0.68 2.56
CA ILE A 385 7.65 0.09 2.68
C ILE A 385 8.19 0.07 4.10
N THR A 386 9.51 0.21 4.20
CA THR A 386 10.16 0.61 5.45
C THR A 386 10.71 2.01 5.26
N THR A 387 10.61 2.88 6.26
CA THR A 387 11.10 4.26 6.09
C THR A 387 11.39 4.93 7.42
N HIS A 388 12.27 5.91 7.36
CA HIS A 388 12.62 6.81 8.45
C HIS A 388 12.19 8.25 8.20
N TRP A 389 11.71 8.52 6.99
CA TRP A 389 11.24 9.80 6.53
C TRP A 389 9.76 9.94 6.87
N TYR A 390 9.37 10.98 7.59
CA TYR A 390 7.99 11.17 8.05
C TYR A 390 7.22 12.14 7.16
N GLY A 391 7.90 12.76 6.19
CA GLY A 391 7.31 13.72 5.26
C GLY A 391 6.29 13.11 4.30
N PHE A 392 6.18 11.77 4.24
CA PHE A 392 5.17 11.11 3.40
C PHE A 392 3.79 11.04 4.06
N LEU A 393 3.70 11.17 5.39
CA LEU A 393 2.43 11.03 6.10
C LEU A 393 1.35 11.99 5.55
N PRO A 394 1.66 13.28 5.26
CA PRO A 394 0.68 14.18 4.65
C PRO A 394 0.41 13.91 3.16
N ILE A 395 1.27 13.16 2.47
CA ILE A 395 1.12 12.84 1.04
C ILE A 395 0.02 11.80 0.84
N LEU A 396 -0.12 10.87 1.79
CA LEU A 396 -1.00 9.72 1.69
C LEU A 396 -2.36 10.01 2.30
N SER A 397 -3.41 9.99 1.47
CA SER A 397 -4.79 10.02 1.94
C SER A 397 -5.33 8.63 2.27
N GLN A 398 -4.64 7.55 1.88
CA GLN A 398 -5.08 6.17 2.09
C GLN A 398 -3.87 5.29 2.33
N GLY A 399 -3.85 4.58 3.46
CA GLY A 399 -2.74 3.68 3.82
C GLY A 399 -2.70 3.37 5.31
N TYR A 400 -1.82 2.45 5.70
CA TYR A 400 -1.52 2.14 7.08
C TYR A 400 -0.10 2.57 7.46
N GLY A 401 0.03 3.23 8.61
CA GLY A 401 1.30 3.53 9.26
C GLY A 401 1.47 2.66 10.50
N HIS A 402 2.45 1.76 10.49
CA HIS A 402 2.82 0.91 11.61
C HIS A 402 4.13 1.40 12.22
N PHE A 403 4.05 2.01 13.40
CA PHE A 403 5.20 2.51 14.14
C PHE A 403 5.74 1.40 15.04
N LEU A 404 7.01 1.06 14.86
CA LEU A 404 7.71 0.06 15.63
C LEU A 404 8.42 0.72 16.81
N ASP A 405 8.25 0.12 17.98
CA ASP A 405 8.98 0.49 19.20
C ASP A 405 9.26 -0.75 20.07
N TYR A 406 10.23 -0.66 20.97
CA TYR A 406 10.54 -1.71 21.93
C TYR A 406 9.68 -1.58 23.19
N LYS A 407 8.87 -2.61 23.48
CA LYS A 407 8.20 -2.78 24.78
C LYS A 407 8.92 -3.89 25.55
N GLY A 408 9.94 -3.50 26.31
CA GLY A 408 10.93 -4.44 26.86
C GLY A 408 11.78 -5.04 25.75
N ASP A 409 12.00 -6.36 25.76
CA ASP A 409 12.78 -7.07 24.74
C ASP A 409 11.97 -7.45 23.48
N LYS A 410 10.71 -7.03 23.39
CA LYS A 410 9.82 -7.35 22.25
C LYS A 410 9.54 -6.13 21.40
N ILE A 411 9.58 -6.33 20.09
CA ILE A 411 9.12 -5.35 19.12
C ILE A 411 7.60 -5.26 19.21
N SER A 412 7.09 -4.05 19.35
CA SER A 412 5.67 -3.73 19.39
C SER A 412 5.29 -2.84 18.21
N PHE A 413 4.01 -2.88 17.83
CA PHE A 413 3.48 -2.12 16.70
C PHE A 413 2.34 -1.23 17.17
N GLU A 414 2.40 0.05 16.80
CA GLU A 414 1.29 1.00 16.96
C GLU A 414 0.81 1.38 15.55
N SER A 415 -0.46 1.10 15.27
CA SER A 415 -0.99 1.10 13.90
C SER A 415 -2.03 2.19 13.70
N TYR A 416 -1.90 2.96 12.63
CA TYR A 416 -2.77 4.09 12.31
C TYR A 416 -3.25 4.02 10.86
N ASP A 417 -4.50 4.43 10.66
CA ASP A 417 -5.01 4.79 9.34
C ASP A 417 -4.44 6.16 8.97
N LEU A 418 -3.76 6.23 7.83
CA LEU A 418 -3.11 7.46 7.36
C LEU A 418 -4.11 8.55 6.95
N TYR A 419 -5.35 8.18 6.59
CA TYR A 419 -6.40 9.16 6.30
C TYR A 419 -6.72 10.03 7.52
N ASP A 420 -6.81 9.39 8.70
CA ASP A 420 -7.23 9.99 9.95
C ASP A 420 -6.07 10.13 10.95
N TYR A 421 -4.83 10.09 10.45
CA TYR A 421 -3.66 9.99 11.31
C TYR A 421 -3.57 11.19 12.24
N LYS A 422 -3.83 12.42 11.76
CA LYS A 422 -3.73 13.61 12.61
C LYS A 422 -4.82 13.70 13.67
N ALA A 423 -6.06 13.27 13.41
CA ALA A 423 -7.12 13.33 14.40
C ALA A 423 -6.95 12.23 15.47
N LYS A 424 -6.61 11.00 15.05
CA LYS A 424 -6.26 9.90 15.96
C LYS A 424 -5.02 10.19 16.79
N ILE A 425 -3.99 10.80 16.21
CA ILE A 425 -2.83 11.25 16.98
C ILE A 425 -3.23 12.27 18.04
N LYS A 426 -4.11 13.23 17.72
CA LYS A 426 -4.59 14.22 18.70
C LYS A 426 -5.38 13.54 19.83
N SER A 427 -6.31 12.63 19.52
CA SER A 427 -7.06 11.89 20.54
C SER A 427 -6.14 11.03 21.41
N ASP A 428 -5.22 10.29 20.78
CA ASP A 428 -4.32 9.36 21.47
C ASP A 428 -3.26 10.11 22.29
N THR A 429 -2.85 11.32 21.90
CA THR A 429 -2.00 12.21 22.71
C THR A 429 -2.71 12.66 23.99
N ILE A 430 -4.00 12.97 23.90
CA ILE A 430 -4.83 13.37 25.03
C ILE A 430 -5.06 12.18 25.97
N GLU A 431 -5.39 11.00 25.44
CA GLU A 431 -5.62 9.78 26.22
C GLU A 431 -4.32 9.21 26.84
N SER A 432 -3.19 9.30 26.13
CA SER A 432 -1.89 8.78 26.59
C SER A 432 -1.15 9.69 27.58
N LYS A 433 -1.76 10.80 28.02
CA LYS A 433 -1.13 11.82 28.89
C LYS A 433 0.22 12.32 28.34
N GLY A 434 0.30 12.56 27.04
CA GLY A 434 1.53 13.06 26.39
C GLY A 434 2.64 12.03 26.19
N LYS A 435 2.35 10.71 26.31
CA LYS A 435 3.26 9.64 25.87
C LYS A 435 3.23 9.40 24.36
N PHE A 436 2.41 10.15 23.64
CA PHE A 436 2.57 10.32 22.21
C PHE A 436 3.89 11.05 21.94
N PRO A 437 4.79 10.56 21.08
CA PRO A 437 6.00 11.28 20.78
C PRO A 437 5.63 12.47 19.90
N SER A 438 5.45 13.63 20.52
CA SER A 438 5.46 14.95 19.86
C SER A 438 6.59 15.07 18.81
N ASN A 439 7.67 14.32 19.02
CA ASN A 439 8.77 14.12 18.08
C ASN A 439 8.33 13.69 16.67
N PHE A 440 7.33 12.82 16.49
CA PHE A 440 6.95 12.34 15.15
C PHE A 440 6.15 13.37 14.34
N ALA A 441 5.24 14.11 14.98
CA ALA A 441 4.50 15.18 14.30
C ALA A 441 5.46 16.29 13.83
N LEU A 442 6.35 16.72 14.73
CA LEU A 442 7.40 17.69 14.40
C LEU A 442 8.33 17.17 13.30
N LYS A 443 8.77 15.91 13.38
CA LYS A 443 9.63 15.30 12.36
C LYS A 443 8.91 15.22 11.01
N SER A 444 7.64 14.86 10.98
CA SER A 444 6.81 14.83 9.76
C SER A 444 6.72 16.20 9.10
N THR A 445 6.38 17.24 9.87
CA THR A 445 6.31 18.62 9.36
C THR A 445 7.68 19.09 8.85
N ASN A 446 8.75 18.84 9.61
CA ASN A 446 10.10 19.24 9.21
C ASN A 446 10.58 18.54 7.93
N ASP A 447 10.40 17.22 7.83
CA ASP A 447 10.77 16.43 6.66
C ASP A 447 10.01 16.88 5.42
N LEU A 448 8.70 17.17 5.57
CA LEU A 448 7.86 17.71 4.50
C LEU A 448 8.31 19.11 4.07
N VAL A 449 8.47 20.03 5.01
CA VAL A 449 8.91 21.42 4.74
C VAL A 449 10.24 21.41 4.01
N GLN A 450 11.19 20.57 4.42
CA GLN A 450 12.47 20.44 3.73
C GLN A 450 12.30 19.93 2.30
N ALA A 451 11.48 18.90 2.08
CA ALA A 451 11.20 18.40 0.74
C ALA A 451 10.56 19.47 -0.16
N ILE A 452 9.57 20.21 0.35
CA ILE A 452 8.98 21.34 -0.35
C ILE A 452 10.06 22.37 -0.67
N TYR A 453 10.76 22.89 0.34
CA TYR A 453 11.77 23.94 0.18
C TYR A 453 12.84 23.59 -0.85
N TYR A 454 13.44 22.40 -0.76
CA TYR A 454 14.47 21.97 -1.71
C TYR A 454 13.90 21.73 -3.12
N SER A 455 12.64 21.32 -3.26
CA SER A 455 11.98 21.14 -4.56
C SER A 455 11.71 22.47 -5.30
N LEU A 456 11.72 23.61 -4.59
CA LEU A 456 11.56 24.94 -5.20
C LEU A 456 12.83 25.43 -5.92
N HIS A 457 13.95 24.72 -5.76
CA HIS A 457 15.24 25.08 -6.34
C HIS A 457 15.49 24.33 -7.66
N GLY A 458 16.47 24.79 -8.44
CA GLY A 458 16.87 24.16 -9.70
C GLY A 458 16.11 24.66 -10.92
N GLU A 459 16.50 24.22 -12.12
CA GLU A 459 15.88 24.68 -13.39
C GLU A 459 14.49 24.11 -13.64
N GLN A 460 14.21 22.91 -13.11
CA GLN A 460 12.89 22.30 -13.16
C GLN A 460 12.25 22.23 -11.77
N SER A 461 12.08 23.39 -11.14
CA SER A 461 11.50 23.53 -9.81
C SER A 461 10.02 23.12 -9.77
N TYR A 462 9.60 22.63 -8.61
CA TYR A 462 8.20 22.33 -8.30
C TYR A 462 7.43 23.57 -7.87
N ASN A 463 6.12 23.53 -8.09
CA ASN A 463 5.16 24.50 -7.55
C ASN A 463 4.20 23.77 -6.60
N TRP A 464 3.69 24.47 -5.59
CA TRP A 464 2.87 23.86 -4.54
C TRP A 464 1.61 24.66 -4.24
N LEU A 465 0.47 23.97 -4.18
CA LEU A 465 -0.78 24.47 -3.63
C LEU A 465 -1.09 23.67 -2.35
N LEU A 466 -0.94 24.33 -1.19
CA LEU A 466 -1.16 23.73 0.13
C LEU A 466 -2.58 24.07 0.60
N VAL A 467 -3.36 23.05 0.95
CA VAL A 467 -4.80 23.18 1.21
C VAL A 467 -5.22 22.43 2.46
N GLU A 468 -6.45 22.67 2.93
CA GLU A 468 -6.93 22.09 4.19
C GLU A 468 -7.22 20.60 4.10
N GLY A 469 -7.99 20.14 3.12
CA GLY A 469 -8.54 18.79 3.11
C GLY A 469 -8.45 18.08 1.75
N ALA A 470 -8.85 16.81 1.77
CA ALA A 470 -8.78 15.93 0.61
C ALA A 470 -9.86 16.27 -0.45
N SER A 471 -11.00 16.84 -0.05
CA SER A 471 -12.03 17.37 -0.96
C SER A 471 -11.46 18.47 -1.86
N GLU A 472 -10.71 19.40 -1.28
CA GLU A 472 -10.10 20.52 -1.99
C GLU A 472 -9.11 20.03 -3.04
N LYS A 473 -8.31 19.02 -2.69
CA LYS A 473 -7.40 18.36 -3.64
C LYS A 473 -8.15 17.87 -4.88
N ILE A 474 -9.32 17.26 -4.73
CA ILE A 474 -10.10 16.72 -5.86
C ILE A 474 -10.57 17.84 -6.80
N TYR A 475 -11.12 18.93 -6.26
CA TYR A 475 -11.52 20.08 -7.09
C TYR A 475 -10.32 20.69 -7.81
N PHE A 476 -9.21 20.86 -7.10
CA PHE A 476 -8.04 21.57 -7.62
C PHE A 476 -7.24 20.72 -8.60
N GLU A 477 -7.20 19.39 -8.46
CA GLU A 477 -6.63 18.52 -9.49
C GLU A 477 -7.37 18.66 -10.84
N TYR A 478 -8.68 18.91 -10.79
CA TYR A 478 -9.46 19.24 -11.99
C TYR A 478 -9.20 20.68 -12.48
N PHE A 479 -9.32 21.69 -11.61
CA PHE A 479 -9.21 23.10 -12.01
C PHE A 479 -7.80 23.51 -12.48
N PHE A 480 -6.75 22.89 -11.93
CA PHE A 480 -5.34 23.20 -12.20
C PHE A 480 -4.63 22.11 -13.02
N LYS A 481 -5.38 21.31 -13.80
CA LYS A 481 -4.82 20.21 -14.59
C LYS A 481 -3.65 20.66 -15.48
N ASN A 482 -3.77 21.83 -16.12
CA ASN A 482 -2.72 22.36 -17.00
C ASN A 482 -1.43 22.71 -16.23
N GLU A 483 -1.56 23.27 -15.04
CA GLU A 483 -0.43 23.67 -14.18
C GLU A 483 0.25 22.44 -13.56
N ILE A 484 -0.52 21.39 -13.23
CA ILE A 484 0.02 20.11 -12.78
C ILE A 484 0.92 19.50 -13.86
N ASP A 485 0.42 19.42 -15.09
CA ASP A 485 1.10 18.78 -16.21
C ASP A 485 2.29 19.61 -16.72
N ASN A 486 2.12 20.93 -16.87
CA ASN A 486 3.10 21.79 -17.56
C ASN A 486 3.98 22.61 -16.61
N LYS A 487 3.58 22.80 -15.35
CA LYS A 487 4.30 23.64 -14.37
C LYS A 487 4.74 22.87 -13.14
N LYS A 488 4.62 21.53 -13.14
CA LYS A 488 4.94 20.67 -12.00
C LYS A 488 4.28 21.14 -10.70
N LEU A 489 3.03 21.61 -10.80
CA LEU A 489 2.23 21.93 -9.63
C LEU A 489 1.91 20.65 -8.86
N ARG A 490 1.99 20.71 -7.53
CA ARG A 490 1.57 19.67 -6.60
C ARG A 490 0.56 20.23 -5.63
N ILE A 491 -0.53 19.50 -5.42
CA ILE A 491 -1.60 19.89 -4.50
C ILE A 491 -1.51 18.99 -3.27
N LEU A 492 -1.34 19.60 -2.10
CA LEU A 492 -1.09 18.88 -0.85
C LEU A 492 -2.12 19.28 0.22
N PRO A 493 -3.02 18.35 0.59
CA PRO A 493 -3.90 18.53 1.74
C PRO A 493 -3.13 18.32 3.04
N LEU A 494 -3.32 19.21 4.01
CA LEU A 494 -2.56 19.22 5.26
C LEU A 494 -3.40 18.92 6.51
N GLY A 495 -4.70 18.68 6.37
CA GLY A 495 -5.61 18.35 7.47
C GLY A 495 -5.95 19.55 8.36
N GLY A 496 -6.40 20.65 7.74
CA GLY A 496 -6.91 21.85 8.41
C GLY A 496 -5.99 23.08 8.42
N ASN A 497 -6.60 24.26 8.60
CA ASN A 497 -5.97 25.58 8.53
C ASN A 497 -4.70 25.75 9.38
N SER A 498 -4.68 25.15 10.57
CA SER A 498 -3.58 25.26 11.51
C SER A 498 -2.32 24.63 10.94
N ASN A 499 -2.44 23.46 10.30
CA ASN A 499 -1.32 22.77 9.67
C ASN A 499 -0.84 23.49 8.40
N VAL A 500 -1.77 24.02 7.60
CA VAL A 500 -1.42 24.83 6.40
C VAL A 500 -0.59 26.05 6.82
N SER A 501 -1.05 26.77 7.83
CA SER A 501 -0.35 27.96 8.33
C SER A 501 0.96 27.64 9.04
N GLU A 502 1.07 26.48 9.71
CA GLU A 502 2.32 26.01 10.33
C GLU A 502 3.39 25.75 9.25
N VAL A 503 3.04 25.00 8.19
CA VAL A 503 3.95 24.76 7.06
C VAL A 503 4.37 26.08 6.39
N TYR A 504 3.44 27.03 6.23
CA TYR A 504 3.74 28.36 5.72
C TYR A 504 4.83 29.06 6.56
N GLU A 505 4.69 29.09 7.88
CA GLU A 505 5.63 29.79 8.77
C GLU A 505 7.03 29.15 8.75
N TYR A 506 7.09 27.81 8.71
CA TYR A 506 8.36 27.09 8.57
C TYR A 506 9.07 27.37 7.24
N LEU A 507 8.31 27.61 6.17
CA LEU A 507 8.85 28.01 4.86
C LEU A 507 9.22 29.49 4.79
N GLU A 508 8.51 30.36 5.52
CA GLU A 508 8.61 31.82 5.39
C GLU A 508 10.02 32.33 5.68
N LEU A 509 10.62 31.90 6.79
CA LEU A 509 11.95 32.35 7.20
C LEU A 509 13.04 31.97 6.16
N PRO A 510 13.24 30.69 5.79
CA PRO A 510 14.29 30.31 4.84
C PRO A 510 14.03 30.86 3.43
N MET A 511 12.77 30.98 3.01
CA MET A 511 12.44 31.57 1.70
C MET A 511 12.74 33.07 1.65
N ARG A 512 12.47 33.81 2.72
CA ARG A 512 12.75 35.25 2.80
C ARG A 512 14.25 35.57 2.73
N GLU A 513 15.10 34.71 3.31
CA GLU A 513 16.56 34.92 3.33
C GLU A 513 17.26 34.57 1.99
N LYS A 514 16.75 33.59 1.23
CA LYS A 514 17.38 33.07 0.00
C LYS A 514 16.52 33.25 -1.26
N ASN A 515 15.81 34.37 -1.37
CA ASN A 515 14.84 34.63 -2.45
C ASN A 515 15.40 34.50 -3.88
N SER A 516 16.68 34.78 -4.14
CA SER A 516 17.21 34.82 -5.52
C SER A 516 17.44 33.45 -6.16
N SER A 517 17.58 32.38 -5.38
CA SER A 517 17.78 31.01 -5.90
C SER A 517 16.49 30.20 -6.06
N ILE A 518 15.38 30.70 -5.49
CA ILE A 518 14.09 30.02 -5.50
C ILE A 518 13.36 30.36 -6.81
N LYS A 519 13.11 29.33 -7.63
CA LYS A 519 12.35 29.47 -8.88
C LYS A 519 10.91 28.99 -8.74
N GLY A 520 10.68 27.98 -7.90
CA GLY A 520 9.35 27.46 -7.60
C GLY A 520 8.53 28.40 -6.72
N LYS A 521 7.23 28.15 -6.65
CA LYS A 521 6.29 28.95 -5.86
C LYS A 521 5.39 28.09 -4.98
N VAL A 522 4.94 28.66 -3.87
CA VAL A 522 4.05 28.02 -2.91
C VAL A 522 2.86 28.95 -2.64
N TRP A 523 1.65 28.43 -2.83
CA TRP A 523 0.41 29.08 -2.46
C TRP A 523 -0.31 28.26 -1.41
N CYS A 524 -0.61 28.86 -0.27
CA CYS A 524 -1.40 28.27 0.80
C CYS A 524 -2.82 28.83 0.75
N LEU A 525 -3.83 27.95 0.74
CA LEU A 525 -5.23 28.33 0.76
C LEU A 525 -5.92 27.71 1.98
N ILE A 526 -6.65 28.54 2.71
CA ILE A 526 -7.47 28.13 3.84
C ILE A 526 -8.91 28.63 3.67
N ASP A 527 -9.85 27.96 4.33
CA ASP A 527 -11.21 28.40 4.51
C ASP A 527 -11.24 29.59 5.49
N THR A 528 -12.36 30.31 5.51
CA THR A 528 -12.59 31.33 6.54
C THR A 528 -13.50 30.76 7.62
N ASP A 529 -12.97 30.65 8.83
CA ASP A 529 -13.74 30.35 10.04
C ASP A 529 -14.36 31.62 10.66
N SER A 530 -15.29 31.43 11.61
CA SER A 530 -15.85 32.53 12.40
C SER A 530 -14.81 33.24 13.26
N THR A 531 -13.74 32.54 13.64
CA THR A 531 -12.62 33.07 14.42
C THR A 531 -11.44 33.40 13.52
N ARG A 532 -10.82 34.56 13.74
CA ARG A 532 -9.66 34.98 12.96
C ARG A 532 -8.43 34.13 13.30
N HIS A 533 -7.71 33.69 12.27
CA HIS A 533 -6.55 32.80 12.37
C HIS A 533 -5.26 33.56 12.03
N LYS A 534 -4.24 33.47 12.90
CA LYS A 534 -2.87 34.03 12.72
C LYS A 534 -2.79 35.39 12.01
N GLU A 535 -3.50 36.38 12.54
CA GLU A 535 -3.63 37.74 11.96
C GLU A 535 -2.30 38.50 11.79
N TYR A 536 -1.22 38.08 12.45
CA TYR A 536 0.10 38.70 12.28
C TYR A 536 0.72 38.39 10.91
N ILE A 537 0.32 37.29 10.25
CA ILE A 537 0.83 36.89 8.94
C ILE A 537 0.41 37.90 7.87
N GLY A 538 1.40 38.42 7.14
CA GLY A 538 1.24 39.48 6.15
C GLY A 538 0.82 38.99 4.76
N ASP A 539 1.29 39.69 3.73
CA ASP A 539 0.96 39.38 2.33
C ASP A 539 1.75 38.18 1.77
N GLY A 540 2.88 37.84 2.41
CA GLY A 540 3.84 36.84 1.96
C GLY A 540 4.99 37.43 1.13
N THR A 541 5.66 36.58 0.37
CA THR A 541 6.73 36.94 -0.57
C THR A 541 6.29 36.66 -2.02
N LYS A 542 7.15 36.96 -3.00
CA LYS A 542 6.89 36.61 -4.42
C LYS A 542 6.66 35.11 -4.59
N ASN A 543 7.40 34.27 -3.88
CA ASN A 543 7.42 32.82 -4.04
C ASN A 543 6.63 32.06 -2.95
N LEU A 544 6.09 32.75 -1.95
CA LEU A 544 5.29 32.15 -0.89
C LEU A 544 4.11 33.06 -0.53
N LYS A 545 2.87 32.60 -0.72
CA LYS A 545 1.66 33.33 -0.33
C LYS A 545 0.73 32.47 0.49
N ILE A 546 -0.05 33.09 1.36
CA ILE A 546 -1.19 32.47 2.04
C ILE A 546 -2.42 33.37 1.94
N ARG A 547 -3.56 32.77 1.60
CA ARG A 547 -4.86 33.45 1.47
C ARG A 547 -5.98 32.61 2.06
N ARG A 548 -7.08 33.28 2.39
CA ARG A 548 -8.33 32.65 2.84
C ARG A 548 -9.50 33.00 1.93
N LEU A 549 -10.42 32.07 1.76
CA LEU A 549 -11.63 32.26 0.96
C LEU A 549 -12.62 33.16 1.69
N SER A 550 -13.25 34.10 1.00
CA SER A 550 -14.36 34.86 1.58
C SER A 550 -15.36 35.27 0.51
N ASN A 551 -16.63 34.97 0.78
CA ASN A 551 -17.76 35.49 0.02
C ASN A 551 -18.21 36.88 0.50
N LYS A 552 -17.63 37.42 1.59
CA LYS A 552 -18.06 38.67 2.25
C LYS A 552 -19.57 38.74 2.53
N ASN A 553 -20.20 37.59 2.81
CA ASN A 553 -21.66 37.43 2.94
C ASN A 553 -22.46 37.87 1.69
N LEU A 554 -21.89 37.73 0.50
CA LEU A 554 -22.51 38.03 -0.80
C LEU A 554 -22.56 36.77 -1.68
N ASN A 555 -23.54 36.70 -2.59
CA ASN A 555 -23.69 35.62 -3.56
C ASN A 555 -23.10 35.95 -4.94
N THR A 556 -22.24 36.98 -5.06
CA THR A 556 -21.79 37.51 -6.36
C THR A 556 -20.44 36.98 -6.79
N LYS A 557 -19.45 36.96 -5.90
CA LYS A 557 -18.10 36.45 -6.16
C LYS A 557 -17.44 36.02 -4.86
N THR A 558 -16.43 35.17 -4.98
CA THR A 558 -15.51 34.83 -3.89
C THR A 558 -14.23 35.63 -4.05
N GLU A 559 -13.65 36.10 -2.96
CA GLU A 559 -12.36 36.80 -2.93
C GLU A 559 -11.31 36.03 -2.11
N LEU A 560 -10.04 36.18 -2.48
CA LEU A 560 -8.90 35.65 -1.74
C LEU A 560 -8.31 36.74 -0.84
N LEU A 561 -8.58 36.65 0.46
CA LEU A 561 -8.19 37.65 1.44
C LEU A 561 -6.89 37.26 2.16
N THR A 562 -6.14 38.26 2.64
CA THR A 562 -5.04 38.01 3.59
C THR A 562 -5.59 37.65 4.97
N LEU A 563 -4.79 36.99 5.81
CA LEU A 563 -5.20 36.67 7.19
C LEU A 563 -5.41 37.95 8.04
N LYS A 564 -4.74 39.05 7.67
CA LYS A 564 -4.92 40.38 8.28
C LYS A 564 -6.26 41.03 7.99
N HIS A 565 -6.97 40.63 6.93
CA HIS A 565 -8.25 41.24 6.59
C HIS A 565 -9.30 40.96 7.69
N SER A 566 -10.19 41.93 7.94
CA SER A 566 -11.13 41.91 9.08
C SER A 566 -12.40 41.08 8.85
N ASP A 567 -12.78 40.83 7.59
CA ASP A 567 -13.98 40.04 7.25
C ASP A 567 -13.92 38.61 7.82
N THR A 568 -14.96 38.15 8.52
CA THR A 568 -15.03 36.79 9.10
C THR A 568 -16.22 36.01 8.57
N SER A 569 -16.62 36.29 7.33
CA SER A 569 -17.74 35.61 6.68
C SER A 569 -17.35 34.15 6.42
N THR A 570 -17.95 33.22 7.16
CA THR A 570 -17.59 31.79 7.10
C THR A 570 -17.73 31.27 5.68
N THR A 571 -16.63 30.78 5.10
CA THR A 571 -16.59 30.40 3.69
C THR A 571 -15.66 29.20 3.52
N ASP A 572 -16.26 28.06 3.21
CA ASP A 572 -15.59 26.82 2.81
C ASP A 572 -15.53 26.75 1.28
N VAL A 573 -14.63 25.93 0.73
CA VAL A 573 -14.52 25.72 -0.73
C VAL A 573 -15.85 25.41 -1.40
N GLU A 574 -16.70 24.56 -0.79
CA GLU A 574 -18.03 24.22 -1.31
C GLU A 574 -18.90 25.46 -1.58
N GLN A 575 -18.78 26.52 -0.77
CA GLN A 575 -19.54 27.75 -0.91
C GLN A 575 -18.98 28.71 -1.98
N THR A 576 -17.91 28.32 -2.66
CA THR A 576 -17.21 29.12 -3.68
C THR A 576 -17.33 28.55 -5.09
N LEU A 577 -17.96 27.37 -5.21
CA LEU A 577 -18.16 26.66 -6.47
C LEU A 577 -19.21 27.32 -7.35
N ASN A 578 -19.38 26.81 -8.58
CA ASN A 578 -20.40 27.29 -9.49
C ASN A 578 -21.80 26.78 -9.08
N PRO A 579 -22.79 27.68 -8.92
CA PRO A 579 -24.12 27.32 -8.43
C PRO A 579 -24.88 26.28 -9.28
N LEU A 580 -24.74 26.37 -10.61
CA LEU A 580 -25.46 25.50 -11.54
C LEU A 580 -24.94 24.06 -11.47
N ILE A 581 -23.61 23.91 -11.45
CA ILE A 581 -22.95 22.61 -11.33
C ILE A 581 -23.19 22.00 -9.95
N PHE A 582 -23.14 22.83 -8.90
CA PHE A 582 -23.43 22.38 -7.54
C PHE A 582 -24.83 21.77 -7.44
N LYS A 583 -25.85 22.48 -7.97
CA LYS A 583 -27.23 21.96 -8.00
C LYS A 583 -27.33 20.64 -8.78
N LYS A 584 -26.75 20.56 -9.97
CA LYS A 584 -26.69 19.30 -10.75
C LYS A 584 -26.04 18.16 -9.97
N THR A 585 -25.02 18.47 -9.18
CA THR A 585 -24.30 17.49 -8.35
C THR A 585 -25.18 16.98 -7.21
N ILE A 586 -25.85 17.87 -6.47
CA ILE A 586 -26.82 17.49 -5.43
C ILE A 586 -27.94 16.63 -6.02
N ASP A 587 -28.50 17.04 -7.16
CA ASP A 587 -29.58 16.32 -7.84
C ASP A 587 -29.11 14.91 -8.28
N ALA A 588 -27.86 14.76 -8.72
CA ALA A 588 -27.28 13.48 -9.15
C ALA A 588 -26.84 12.55 -8.00
N LEU A 589 -26.73 13.04 -6.77
CA LEU A 589 -26.37 12.24 -5.59
C LEU A 589 -27.59 11.58 -4.92
N GLU A 590 -28.81 11.83 -5.43
CA GLU A 590 -30.07 11.30 -4.89
C GLU A 590 -30.20 11.49 -3.36
N VAL A 591 -29.76 12.66 -2.88
CA VAL A 591 -29.79 13.00 -1.46
C VAL A 591 -31.23 13.24 -0.95
N ASP A 592 -31.39 13.23 0.37
CA ASP A 592 -32.65 13.59 1.04
C ASP A 592 -33.20 14.92 0.52
N ASP A 593 -34.53 15.00 0.37
CA ASP A 593 -35.23 16.18 -0.16
C ASP A 593 -34.88 17.47 0.57
N LYS A 594 -34.55 17.41 1.87
CA LYS A 594 -34.15 18.59 2.65
C LYS A 594 -32.85 19.24 2.15
N TYR A 595 -31.98 18.50 1.47
CA TYR A 595 -30.73 19.01 0.92
C TYR A 595 -30.85 19.54 -0.51
N LYS A 596 -31.99 19.34 -1.16
CA LYS A 596 -32.20 19.78 -2.54
C LYS A 596 -32.22 21.31 -2.65
N ILE A 597 -31.71 21.79 -3.78
CA ILE A 597 -31.68 23.22 -4.10
C ILE A 597 -32.87 23.53 -5.00
N THR A 598 -33.84 24.28 -4.49
CA THR A 598 -35.07 24.61 -5.22
C THR A 598 -34.93 25.83 -6.11
N ASN A 599 -34.18 26.84 -5.66
CA ASN A 599 -33.91 28.07 -6.39
C ASN A 599 -32.43 28.48 -6.30
N ILE A 600 -31.94 29.18 -7.32
CA ILE A 600 -30.62 29.80 -7.35
C ILE A 600 -30.83 31.30 -7.61
N GLU A 601 -30.51 32.15 -6.64
CA GLU A 601 -30.72 33.60 -6.78
C GLU A 601 -29.75 34.25 -7.77
N ASN A 602 -28.54 33.72 -7.90
CA ASN A 602 -27.51 34.16 -8.83
C ASN A 602 -26.74 32.97 -9.42
N GLU A 603 -27.06 32.61 -10.65
CA GLU A 603 -26.43 31.50 -11.39
C GLU A 603 -24.97 31.77 -11.78
N SER A 604 -24.61 33.05 -11.94
CA SER A 604 -23.25 33.50 -12.26
C SER A 604 -22.38 33.76 -11.02
N GLY A 605 -22.94 33.53 -9.84
CA GLY A 605 -22.35 33.86 -8.55
C GLY A 605 -21.54 32.74 -7.91
N ASN A 606 -21.45 32.80 -6.58
CA ASN A 606 -20.86 31.74 -5.74
C ASN A 606 -21.96 30.88 -5.09
N THR A 607 -21.58 29.83 -4.39
CA THR A 607 -22.51 28.86 -3.78
C THR A 607 -22.77 29.20 -2.30
N ASP A 608 -23.01 30.47 -1.98
CA ASP A 608 -23.40 30.86 -0.61
C ASP A 608 -24.74 30.21 -0.20
N PHE A 609 -24.72 29.39 0.86
CA PHE A 609 -25.88 28.59 1.26
C PHE A 609 -27.05 29.45 1.78
N ILE A 610 -26.77 30.66 2.27
CA ILE A 610 -27.79 31.58 2.81
C ILE A 610 -28.33 32.48 1.72
N LYS A 611 -27.44 33.16 1.00
CA LYS A 611 -27.77 34.23 0.05
C LYS A 611 -28.08 33.72 -1.33
N ASN A 612 -27.48 32.62 -1.77
CA ASN A 612 -27.74 32.07 -3.10
C ASN A 612 -28.79 30.95 -3.08
N PHE A 613 -28.61 29.96 -2.21
CA PHE A 613 -29.51 28.80 -2.17
C PHE A 613 -30.65 28.92 -1.18
N LYS A 614 -30.51 29.77 -0.16
CA LYS A 614 -31.48 29.89 0.95
C LYS A 614 -31.78 28.53 1.60
N ASN A 615 -30.79 27.64 1.65
CA ASN A 615 -30.89 26.31 2.24
C ASN A 615 -29.65 26.02 3.10
N LEU A 616 -29.80 26.19 4.42
CA LEU A 616 -28.75 25.93 5.40
C LEU A 616 -28.57 24.44 5.70
N ASP A 617 -29.54 23.58 5.39
CA ASP A 617 -29.43 22.15 5.66
C ASP A 617 -28.32 21.50 4.83
N ILE A 618 -27.92 22.11 3.72
CA ILE A 618 -26.76 21.69 2.92
C ILE A 618 -25.47 21.66 3.76
N GLU A 619 -25.32 22.55 4.74
CA GLU A 619 -24.18 22.51 5.66
C GLU A 619 -24.17 21.23 6.51
N ASN A 620 -25.36 20.73 6.90
CA ASN A 620 -25.49 19.49 7.65
C ASN A 620 -25.11 18.28 6.79
N TYR A 621 -25.46 18.28 5.50
CA TYR A 621 -25.04 17.23 4.57
C TYR A 621 -23.51 17.04 4.58
N PHE A 622 -22.74 18.12 4.57
CA PHE A 622 -21.27 18.02 4.58
C PHE A 622 -20.68 17.61 5.94
N LYS A 623 -21.45 17.70 7.03
CA LYS A 623 -21.03 17.26 8.37
C LYS A 623 -21.39 15.80 8.66
N GLU A 624 -22.32 15.20 7.90
CA GLU A 624 -22.68 13.79 8.01
C GLU A 624 -21.52 12.86 7.60
N ASN A 625 -21.58 11.60 8.05
CA ASN A 625 -20.59 10.56 7.77
C ASN A 625 -19.15 10.98 8.12
N ASP A 626 -18.98 11.63 9.26
CA ASP A 626 -17.69 12.17 9.74
C ASP A 626 -17.01 13.09 8.70
N GLY A 627 -17.80 13.82 7.92
CA GLY A 627 -17.31 14.73 6.88
C GLY A 627 -16.98 14.07 5.54
N ASN A 628 -17.11 12.75 5.41
CA ASN A 628 -16.79 12.02 4.18
C ASN A 628 -17.68 12.45 2.98
N ASN A 629 -18.85 13.04 3.25
CA ASN A 629 -19.72 13.59 2.22
C ASN A 629 -19.03 14.70 1.40
N LYS A 630 -18.06 15.46 1.96
CA LYS A 630 -17.27 16.42 1.18
C LYS A 630 -16.49 15.74 0.04
N ILE A 631 -15.90 14.57 0.29
CA ILE A 631 -15.15 13.81 -0.72
C ILE A 631 -16.09 13.27 -1.80
N VAL A 632 -17.19 12.64 -1.37
CA VAL A 632 -18.20 12.08 -2.29
C VAL A 632 -18.75 13.17 -3.21
N PHE A 633 -19.10 14.32 -2.63
CA PHE A 633 -19.58 15.46 -3.40
C PHE A 633 -18.51 16.00 -4.35
N ALA A 634 -17.26 16.16 -3.91
CA ALA A 634 -16.19 16.66 -4.76
C ALA A 634 -15.93 15.77 -5.99
N GLN A 635 -15.92 14.45 -5.81
CA GLN A 635 -15.81 13.50 -6.92
C GLN A 635 -16.97 13.66 -7.89
N LYS A 636 -18.20 13.72 -7.37
CA LYS A 636 -19.39 13.85 -8.21
C LYS A 636 -19.47 15.20 -8.93
N TYR A 637 -19.02 16.28 -8.29
CA TYR A 637 -18.94 17.60 -8.89
C TYR A 637 -17.98 17.60 -10.09
N VAL A 638 -16.81 16.98 -9.94
CA VAL A 638 -15.85 16.84 -11.05
C VAL A 638 -16.43 15.98 -12.18
N GLU A 639 -17.17 14.91 -11.88
CA GLU A 639 -17.91 14.16 -12.90
C GLU A 639 -18.90 15.05 -13.66
N MET A 640 -19.70 15.86 -12.95
CA MET A 640 -20.66 16.76 -13.59
C MET A 640 -19.94 17.80 -14.45
N MET A 641 -18.85 18.40 -13.97
CA MET A 641 -18.01 19.32 -14.75
C MET A 641 -17.48 18.69 -16.04
N LEU A 642 -17.10 17.41 -16.03
CA LEU A 642 -16.61 16.69 -17.21
C LEU A 642 -17.71 16.41 -18.25
N LEU A 643 -18.97 16.34 -17.83
CA LEU A 643 -20.12 16.15 -18.72
C LEU A 643 -20.59 17.46 -19.37
N GLU A 644 -20.25 18.61 -18.79
CA GLU A 644 -20.69 19.91 -19.30
C GLU A 644 -19.91 20.37 -20.54
N PRO A 645 -20.61 20.72 -21.63
CA PRO A 645 -20.01 21.46 -22.73
C PRO A 645 -19.47 22.81 -22.21
N TYR A 646 -18.25 23.17 -22.61
CA TYR A 646 -17.59 24.42 -22.21
C TYR A 646 -17.36 24.55 -20.70
N SER A 647 -17.02 23.46 -20.01
CA SER A 647 -16.81 23.40 -18.56
C SER A 647 -15.92 24.50 -17.96
N GLN A 648 -14.98 25.04 -18.75
CA GLN A 648 -14.10 26.15 -18.36
C GLN A 648 -14.86 27.41 -17.89
N GLN A 649 -16.05 27.69 -18.42
CA GLN A 649 -16.84 28.86 -18.02
C GLN A 649 -17.42 28.73 -16.60
N PHE A 650 -17.49 27.51 -16.07
CA PHE A 650 -18.00 27.22 -14.73
C PHE A 650 -16.89 27.14 -13.68
N ILE A 651 -15.63 27.38 -14.04
CA ILE A 651 -14.54 27.47 -13.07
C ILE A 651 -14.69 28.79 -12.29
N PRO A 652 -14.67 28.77 -10.94
CA PRO A 652 -14.77 30.00 -10.15
C PRO A 652 -13.66 30.99 -10.48
N SER A 653 -14.00 32.28 -10.63
CA SER A 653 -13.05 33.31 -11.10
C SER A 653 -11.82 33.51 -10.21
N TRP A 654 -11.92 33.18 -8.91
CA TRP A 654 -10.80 33.30 -7.98
C TRP A 654 -9.69 32.27 -8.26
N ILE A 655 -10.01 31.17 -8.95
CA ILE A 655 -9.03 30.17 -9.40
C ILE A 655 -8.02 30.81 -10.36
N ASP A 656 -8.47 31.73 -11.22
CA ASP A 656 -7.61 32.39 -12.20
C ASP A 656 -6.54 33.26 -11.53
N GLU A 657 -6.82 33.82 -10.33
CA GLU A 657 -5.81 34.54 -9.54
C GLU A 657 -4.66 33.62 -9.14
N ILE A 658 -4.97 32.39 -8.71
CA ILE A 658 -3.98 31.38 -8.34
C ILE A 658 -3.23 30.86 -9.57
N LYS A 659 -3.93 30.64 -10.70
CA LYS A 659 -3.28 30.25 -11.97
C LYS A 659 -2.25 31.29 -12.39
N LYS A 660 -2.65 32.56 -12.41
CA LYS A 660 -1.76 33.68 -12.74
C LYS A 660 -0.55 33.74 -11.83
N TYR A 661 -0.72 33.46 -10.54
CA TYR A 661 0.40 33.38 -9.61
C TYR A 661 1.46 32.35 -10.03
N PHE A 662 1.06 31.19 -10.57
CA PHE A 662 2.00 30.18 -11.08
C PHE A 662 2.50 30.45 -12.51
N GLU A 663 1.90 31.39 -13.24
CA GLU A 663 2.34 31.80 -14.58
C GLU A 663 3.44 32.87 -14.57
N GLU A 664 3.38 33.81 -13.63
CA GLU A 664 4.33 34.93 -13.54
C GLU A 664 5.76 34.42 -13.24
N ASN A 665 6.76 34.76 -14.03
CA ASN A 665 8.17 34.40 -13.74
C ASN A 665 8.79 35.28 -12.64
#